data_AF-A0A443SAE6-F1
#
_entry.id   AF-A0A443SAE6-F1
#
_cell.length_a   1.000
_cell.length_b   1.000
_cell.length_c   1.000
_cell.angle_alpha   90.00
_cell.angle_beta   90.00
_cell.angle_gamma   90.00
#
_symmetry.space_group_name_H-M   'P 1'
#
loop_
_entity.id
_entity.type
_entity.pdbx_description
1 polymer ?
#
loop_
_entity_poly.entity_id
_entity_poly.type
_entity_poly.pdbx_seq_one_letter_code
_entity_poly.pdbx_strand_id
1 'polypeptide(L)'
;MLAEKPDFSPAPDEEFQLCYETRLIPWVRIEESVCQTVKSNTNGIVPVIIPATQRNISQIYLQVTSVNYPEVANMVSLESWFAMSFVSMEMKSLFEPVCKGPLNIEVYVSNDTRSEQSMYYQLIGANSLQAPVNVKLQMQPWTPPISGANIDQEETDPLPQIKRSVLSIELPASMPPYSMANRLVLYFLDTSGRIVSDSMTFFIDCLNEANVKMNMQSSKNREIEVKIDGESKDSSCVVDISSNEKRKEITKRRIMHLLDSFDVVKQLDKCQQSKIALATGRGAPYTHNTPTSTNLPQNPFPTPVLDFHNSWDSFNDIGLIVASNKALDDSPCESDVFPRGFPPNVLHEFQHHSRIMGLRFTKTGMNAAALHRLEREVIDDMLHTSLLDSSEKKFSGNTENNRKIYGNAICLSKNNGMRFVDNKLDTSSAPVDFVISAPPKSTFGEEIPINLHVGVAGKGCAAIQATVENSNLFAVSAIPAPQCVCNSNVLKVTLKPKAIGRLTFQMNVKPGPSTLCSSGQPVTFTAISSKDAVLVSPPGIQHKEYNTTLYCSQNKQSFSLKKSPSIKKATISSDILSLIHLNLKDHHSHPSVVDLLASIALSSYVANTPHLKATESLKHLINKETAKSYQDILSYRLRDGSFTISRRKQVHSYLSLTVEAFKTLTQLRKSNIKVVQDGDLGRTLDWIYRHQERDGCFYQQLTVVNVWPVTLDSTLQTTAFVAASLMESGFNATSSDPRYPITTAYQCIKSQLLLGKYSDLSLALLAYVESLRNDNAEANKRITELLSHATDSGEEMFWNSENNKEIAGYAILTLLKLKENAKAKKIAHWLVRQPKPLQSSVSSAALIEVWTLFTEGSNLKVKVNNRDAIALNGGESQNILAPTGNTDVQLEGTGCALLLLDTVEKFSDEKKTFFNMTVSGLNTGFSTCRKRLMRLCIKETGNQNFNASVIKVNYATGFTVDDRELLPRLAIRQVVSDFKIQQNYLLLYLRPFYNAPEPECFDIPFIQTHIVQNSRPAYIESYDYYEYRSSLNHFSDVVKYSFPKECNVTKEMSHTKRLHSAEHGGVSRRIGDENKDLTEARVFRCPEGVKDSCPDCRSANHHYKNEICKSTLSAVIDRSRRMTHHGHWMTYGHPSHRRSETKKCVAVPLEIKKLVHLKQEGRPLVYHSEILHFFMLEECKSYIRCKIAKGEGLVVVNNLEKEFTGNVNLLQLTEKDFLVNLQLGETKFPKCV
;
A
#
# COMPACT_ATOMS: atom_id res chain seq x y z
N MET A 1 -22.60 -15.08 7.10
CA MET A 1 -21.24 -14.50 7.08
C MET A 1 -20.27 -15.48 6.44
N LEU A 2 -19.08 -15.03 6.04
CA LEU A 2 -18.04 -15.86 5.41
C LEU A 2 -16.73 -15.77 6.21
N ALA A 3 -16.17 -16.93 6.56
CA ALA A 3 -14.93 -17.11 7.30
C ALA A 3 -13.82 -17.54 6.34
N GLU A 4 -12.82 -16.68 6.18
CA GLU A 4 -11.71 -16.86 5.25
C GLU A 4 -10.37 -16.66 5.94
N LYS A 5 -9.35 -17.31 5.40
CA LYS A 5 -7.95 -17.09 5.75
C LYS A 5 -7.40 -15.89 4.96
N PRO A 6 -6.23 -15.32 5.34
CA PRO A 6 -5.63 -14.19 4.63
C PRO A 6 -5.31 -14.42 3.14
N ASP A 7 -5.37 -15.68 2.68
CA ASP A 7 -5.19 -16.10 1.28
C ASP A 7 -6.51 -16.31 0.53
N PHE A 8 -7.65 -15.88 1.11
CA PHE A 8 -9.02 -16.06 0.60
C PHE A 8 -9.51 -17.52 0.55
N SER A 9 -8.83 -18.46 1.21
CA SER A 9 -9.33 -19.83 1.35
C SER A 9 -10.33 -19.95 2.52
N PRO A 10 -11.35 -20.84 2.44
CA PRO A 10 -12.29 -21.04 3.53
C PRO A 10 -11.60 -21.48 4.84
N ALA A 11 -12.15 -21.01 5.95
CA ALA A 11 -11.83 -21.48 7.29
C ALA A 11 -12.99 -22.36 7.80
N PRO A 12 -12.98 -23.67 7.52
CA PRO A 12 -14.03 -24.59 7.98
C PRO A 12 -13.87 -24.91 9.47
N ASP A 13 -15.00 -25.21 10.12
CA ASP A 13 -15.10 -25.60 11.54
C ASP A 13 -14.53 -24.57 12.53
N GLU A 14 -14.35 -23.33 12.09
CA GLU A 14 -13.86 -22.24 12.91
C GLU A 14 -14.99 -21.74 13.81
N GLU A 15 -14.70 -21.62 15.11
CA GLU A 15 -15.65 -21.17 16.11
C GLU A 15 -15.63 -19.65 16.24
N PHE A 16 -16.81 -19.03 16.23
CA PHE A 16 -17.00 -17.59 16.39
C PHE A 16 -17.95 -17.31 17.56
N GLN A 17 -17.60 -16.34 18.38
CA GLN A 17 -18.51 -15.70 19.30
C GLN A 17 -19.20 -14.53 18.60
N LEU A 18 -20.51 -14.63 18.46
CA LEU A 18 -21.36 -13.64 17.83
C LEU A 18 -22.21 -12.93 18.88
N CYS A 19 -22.01 -11.64 19.06
CA CYS A 19 -22.76 -10.81 19.98
C CYS A 19 -23.55 -9.76 19.20
N TYR A 20 -24.85 -9.63 19.44
CA TYR A 20 -25.65 -8.57 18.87
C TYR A 20 -26.33 -7.71 19.93
N GLU A 21 -26.56 -6.44 19.60
CA GLU A 21 -27.24 -5.45 20.44
C GLU A 21 -28.32 -4.74 19.60
N THR A 22 -29.53 -4.61 20.12
CA THR A 22 -30.60 -3.82 19.54
C THR A 22 -30.56 -2.40 20.09
N ARG A 23 -30.75 -1.39 19.24
CA ARG A 23 -30.67 0.03 19.62
C ARG A 23 -31.89 0.80 19.12
N LEU A 24 -32.54 1.54 20.04
CA LEU A 24 -33.66 2.43 19.72
C LEU A 24 -33.19 3.73 19.04
N ILE A 25 -32.01 4.22 19.40
CA ILE A 25 -31.37 5.39 18.78
C ILE A 25 -30.04 4.91 18.18
N PRO A 26 -29.74 5.19 16.89
CA PRO A 26 -28.51 4.72 16.29
C PRO A 26 -27.29 5.25 17.05
N TRP A 27 -26.28 4.39 17.24
CA TRP A 27 -25.05 4.70 17.98
C TRP A 27 -25.24 5.05 19.46
N VAL A 28 -26.41 4.76 20.06
CA VAL A 28 -26.65 4.90 21.50
C VAL A 28 -26.92 3.52 22.10
N ARG A 29 -26.10 3.12 23.07
CA ARG A 29 -26.22 1.84 23.76
C ARG A 29 -27.33 1.90 24.80
N ILE A 30 -28.22 0.91 24.81
CA ILE A 30 -29.41 0.88 25.67
C ILE A 30 -29.48 -0.41 26.53
N GLU A 31 -28.98 -1.55 26.05
CA GLU A 31 -29.12 -2.88 26.71
C GLU A 31 -27.83 -3.74 26.73
N GLU A 32 -27.86 -4.86 27.47
CA GLU A 32 -26.81 -5.89 27.47
C GLU A 32 -26.79 -6.72 26.16
N SER A 33 -25.60 -7.01 25.63
CA SER A 33 -25.42 -7.75 24.37
C SER A 33 -25.78 -9.23 24.48
N VAL A 34 -26.53 -9.76 23.50
CA VAL A 34 -26.86 -11.19 23.41
C VAL A 34 -25.79 -11.90 22.60
N CYS A 35 -25.08 -12.86 23.21
CA CYS A 35 -23.99 -13.59 22.57
C CYS A 35 -24.34 -15.06 22.34
N GLN A 36 -23.97 -15.60 21.17
CA GLN A 36 -24.05 -17.01 20.82
C GLN A 36 -22.76 -17.49 20.14
N THR A 37 -22.40 -18.75 20.35
CA THR A 37 -21.27 -19.37 19.65
C THR A 37 -21.75 -20.09 18.41
N VAL A 38 -21.13 -19.80 17.26
CA VAL A 38 -21.48 -20.36 15.95
C VAL A 38 -20.23 -20.94 15.29
N LYS A 39 -20.41 -21.95 14.43
CA LYS A 39 -19.30 -22.58 13.67
C LYS A 39 -19.48 -22.37 12.17
N SER A 40 -18.37 -22.19 11.45
CA SER A 40 -18.38 -22.19 9.99
C SER A 40 -18.51 -23.60 9.43
N ASN A 41 -19.25 -23.73 8.32
CA ASN A 41 -19.33 -24.98 7.57
C ASN A 41 -18.06 -25.21 6.70
N THR A 42 -18.04 -26.31 5.93
CA THR A 42 -16.92 -26.67 5.04
C THR A 42 -16.54 -25.58 4.03
N ASN A 43 -17.49 -24.71 3.67
CA ASN A 43 -17.31 -23.60 2.73
C ASN A 43 -16.97 -22.27 3.43
N GLY A 44 -16.72 -22.30 4.74
CA GLY A 44 -16.48 -21.11 5.56
C GLY A 44 -17.74 -20.30 5.85
N ILE A 45 -18.93 -20.78 5.49
CA ILE A 45 -20.18 -20.03 5.70
C ILE A 45 -20.67 -20.23 7.13
N VAL A 46 -21.00 -19.12 7.79
CA VAL A 46 -21.61 -19.08 9.12
C VAL A 46 -23.03 -18.53 8.96
N PRO A 47 -24.07 -19.38 9.01
CA PRO A 47 -25.46 -18.93 9.02
C PRO A 47 -25.78 -18.32 10.39
N VAL A 48 -26.44 -17.16 10.41
CA VAL A 48 -26.81 -16.47 11.64
C VAL A 48 -28.23 -15.95 11.50
N ILE A 49 -29.05 -16.27 12.48
CA ILE A 49 -30.43 -15.80 12.59
C ILE A 49 -30.49 -14.91 13.82
N ILE A 50 -30.93 -13.66 13.62
CA ILE A 50 -31.27 -12.75 14.70
C ILE A 50 -32.79 -12.84 14.89
N PRO A 51 -33.31 -13.09 16.10
CA PRO A 51 -34.74 -13.22 16.33
C PRO A 51 -35.48 -11.92 16.00
N ALA A 52 -36.79 -12.02 15.72
CA ALA A 52 -37.62 -10.86 15.42
C ALA A 52 -37.57 -9.84 16.57
N THR A 53 -37.34 -8.58 16.23
CA THR A 53 -37.17 -7.48 17.18
C THR A 53 -38.39 -6.55 17.20
N GLN A 54 -38.48 -5.67 18.21
CA GLN A 54 -39.54 -4.66 18.31
C GLN A 54 -39.45 -3.60 17.20
N ARG A 55 -40.59 -3.02 16.80
CA ARG A 55 -40.68 -2.05 15.68
C ARG A 55 -39.95 -0.72 15.91
N ASN A 56 -39.66 -0.37 17.16
CA ASN A 56 -39.01 0.88 17.55
C ASN A 56 -37.47 0.82 17.50
N ILE A 57 -36.89 -0.33 17.13
CA ILE A 57 -35.45 -0.51 16.98
C ILE A 57 -35.00 0.11 15.66
N SER A 58 -34.06 1.05 15.74
CA SER A 58 -33.54 1.78 14.59
C SER A 58 -32.23 1.18 14.04
N GLN A 59 -31.48 0.46 14.87
CA GLN A 59 -30.19 -0.14 14.52
C GLN A 59 -29.94 -1.44 15.27
N ILE A 60 -29.42 -2.46 14.58
CA ILE A 60 -28.87 -3.68 15.18
C ILE A 60 -27.35 -3.65 15.02
N TYR A 61 -26.64 -3.77 16.12
CA TYR A 61 -25.18 -3.78 16.16
C TYR A 61 -24.70 -5.22 16.33
N LEU A 62 -23.81 -5.68 15.45
CA LEU A 62 -23.30 -7.05 15.43
C LEU A 62 -21.77 -7.05 15.58
N GLN A 63 -21.27 -7.78 16.57
CA GLN A 63 -19.86 -8.06 16.77
C GLN A 63 -19.59 -9.56 16.62
N VAL A 64 -18.55 -9.91 15.87
CA VAL A 64 -18.17 -11.29 15.62
C VAL A 64 -16.68 -11.45 15.88
N THR A 65 -16.34 -12.35 16.79
CA THR A 65 -14.97 -12.56 17.26
C THR A 65 -14.62 -14.03 17.08
N SER A 66 -13.50 -14.36 16.45
CA SER A 66 -13.02 -15.76 16.43
C SER A 66 -12.65 -16.20 17.85
N VAL A 67 -13.04 -17.42 18.22
CA VAL A 67 -12.71 -18.01 19.53
C VAL A 67 -11.24 -18.40 19.59
N ASN A 68 -10.70 -18.93 18.47
CA ASN A 68 -9.31 -19.36 18.38
C ASN A 68 -8.33 -18.19 18.15
N TYR A 69 -8.83 -17.09 17.57
CA TYR A 69 -8.07 -15.88 17.24
C TYR A 69 -8.83 -14.63 17.70
N PRO A 70 -8.85 -14.34 19.02
CA PRO A 70 -9.65 -13.25 19.59
C PRO A 70 -9.31 -11.85 19.04
N GLU A 71 -8.11 -11.69 18.49
CA GLU A 71 -7.67 -10.47 17.78
C GLU A 71 -8.38 -10.26 16.43
N VAL A 72 -8.97 -11.30 15.85
CA VAL A 72 -9.74 -11.25 14.61
C VAL A 72 -11.21 -11.01 14.96
N ALA A 73 -11.54 -9.73 15.18
CA ALA A 73 -12.89 -9.26 15.43
C ALA A 73 -13.40 -8.39 14.28
N ASN A 74 -14.63 -8.63 13.85
CA ASN A 74 -15.35 -7.82 12.87
C ASN A 74 -16.63 -7.24 13.49
N MET A 75 -16.98 -6.03 13.09
CA MET A 75 -18.18 -5.34 13.54
C MET A 75 -19.00 -4.87 12.34
N VAL A 76 -20.31 -5.02 12.43
CA VAL A 76 -21.28 -4.61 11.41
C VAL A 76 -22.46 -3.92 12.10
N SER A 77 -22.85 -2.74 11.62
CA SER A 77 -24.16 -2.18 11.92
C SER A 77 -25.15 -2.55 10.82
N LEU A 78 -26.35 -2.95 11.21
CA LEU A 78 -27.50 -3.18 10.34
C LEU A 78 -28.52 -2.08 10.69
N GLU A 79 -28.82 -1.22 9.73
CA GLU A 79 -29.81 -0.16 9.92
C GLU A 79 -31.22 -0.69 9.60
N SER A 80 -32.23 -0.16 10.28
CA SER A 80 -33.63 -0.53 10.04
C SER A 80 -34.11 -0.06 8.65
N TRP A 81 -34.96 -0.87 8.01
CA TRP A 81 -35.61 -0.50 6.76
C TRP A 81 -36.66 0.58 7.01
N PHE A 82 -36.50 1.74 6.39
CA PHE A 82 -37.50 2.79 6.40
C PHE A 82 -38.65 2.43 5.46
N ALA A 83 -39.79 2.04 6.03
CA ALA A 83 -41.00 1.77 5.28
C ALA A 83 -42.08 2.80 5.60
N MET A 84 -42.58 3.48 4.56
CA MET A 84 -43.83 4.23 4.68
C MET A 84 -45.04 3.30 4.80
N SER A 85 -44.92 2.07 4.30
CA SER A 85 -45.93 1.01 4.40
C SER A 85 -45.88 0.35 5.77
N PHE A 86 -47.04 0.00 6.34
CA PHE A 86 -47.11 -0.87 7.52
C PHE A 86 -46.86 -2.34 7.18
N VAL A 87 -46.85 -2.68 5.89
CA VAL A 87 -46.54 -4.01 5.34
C VAL A 87 -45.08 -4.04 4.91
N SER A 88 -44.33 -5.03 5.38
CA SER A 88 -42.96 -5.31 4.93
C SER A 88 -42.87 -6.68 4.26
N MET A 89 -41.84 -6.88 3.45
CA MET A 89 -41.56 -8.14 2.76
C MET A 89 -40.09 -8.49 2.87
N GLU A 90 -39.79 -9.77 2.98
CA GLU A 90 -38.44 -10.32 2.98
C GLU A 90 -38.40 -11.61 2.15
N MET A 91 -37.38 -11.74 1.30
CA MET A 91 -37.06 -12.97 0.59
C MET A 91 -35.87 -13.67 1.24
N LYS A 92 -36.02 -14.97 1.48
CA LYS A 92 -34.92 -15.78 2.03
C LYS A 92 -33.76 -15.84 1.04
N SER A 93 -32.57 -15.44 1.49
CA SER A 93 -31.35 -15.50 0.67
C SER A 93 -30.99 -16.93 0.27
N LEU A 94 -30.44 -17.06 -0.94
CA LEU A 94 -29.92 -18.31 -1.48
C LEU A 94 -28.39 -18.32 -1.37
N PHE A 95 -27.86 -19.24 -0.56
CA PHE A 95 -26.41 -19.34 -0.33
C PHE A 95 -25.71 -20.39 -1.21
N GLU A 96 -26.48 -21.27 -1.85
CA GLU A 96 -25.97 -22.33 -2.72
C GLU A 96 -26.24 -22.03 -4.19
N PRO A 97 -25.36 -22.46 -5.11
CA PRO A 97 -25.56 -22.27 -6.54
C PRO A 97 -26.77 -23.09 -7.04
N VAL A 98 -27.56 -22.47 -7.92
CA VAL A 98 -28.82 -23.02 -8.42
C VAL A 98 -28.57 -23.80 -9.72
N CYS A 99 -29.05 -25.04 -9.77
CA CYS A 99 -29.00 -25.90 -10.95
C CYS A 99 -30.10 -26.97 -10.89
N LYS A 100 -30.92 -27.05 -11.95
CA LYS A 100 -32.10 -27.94 -12.14
C LYS A 100 -33.38 -27.52 -11.41
N GLY A 101 -34.47 -27.43 -12.18
CA GLY A 101 -35.83 -27.17 -11.68
C GLY A 101 -36.16 -25.68 -11.48
N PRO A 102 -37.43 -25.37 -11.13
CA PRO A 102 -37.83 -23.99 -10.80
C PRO A 102 -37.14 -23.51 -9.51
N LEU A 103 -36.68 -22.27 -9.54
CA LEU A 103 -36.10 -21.58 -8.40
C LEU A 103 -37.19 -21.31 -7.35
N ASN A 104 -37.10 -21.98 -6.20
CA ASN A 104 -38.07 -21.84 -5.11
C ASN A 104 -37.54 -20.91 -4.02
N ILE A 105 -38.17 -19.75 -3.87
CA ILE A 105 -37.79 -18.72 -2.92
C ILE A 105 -38.87 -18.59 -1.86
N GLU A 106 -38.48 -18.66 -0.59
CA GLU A 106 -39.40 -18.37 0.51
C GLU A 106 -39.57 -16.87 0.65
N VAL A 107 -40.83 -16.42 0.63
CA VAL A 107 -41.22 -15.02 0.77
C VAL A 107 -42.02 -14.87 2.06
N TYR A 108 -41.62 -13.91 2.88
CA TYR A 108 -42.25 -13.55 4.14
C TYR A 108 -42.87 -12.16 4.02
N VAL A 109 -44.13 -12.00 4.43
CA VAL A 109 -44.83 -10.72 4.42
C VAL A 109 -45.41 -10.46 5.80
N SER A 110 -45.15 -9.28 6.36
CA SER A 110 -45.66 -8.88 7.68
C SER A 110 -46.85 -7.93 7.57
N ASN A 111 -47.82 -8.05 8.49
CA ASN A 111 -48.99 -7.18 8.64
C ASN A 111 -49.92 -7.04 7.42
N ASP A 112 -49.85 -7.97 6.47
CA ASP A 112 -50.81 -8.03 5.37
C ASP A 112 -51.98 -8.95 5.73
N THR A 113 -53.20 -8.44 5.61
CA THR A 113 -54.43 -9.19 5.92
C THR A 113 -54.85 -10.10 4.77
N ARG A 114 -54.33 -9.91 3.55
CA ARG A 114 -54.69 -10.70 2.36
C ARG A 114 -54.21 -12.16 2.46
N SER A 115 -55.06 -13.10 2.07
CA SER A 115 -54.71 -14.53 1.94
C SER A 115 -54.09 -14.87 0.59
N GLU A 116 -54.37 -14.07 -0.45
CA GLU A 116 -53.75 -14.14 -1.77
C GLU A 116 -53.13 -12.78 -2.10
N GLN A 117 -51.86 -12.78 -2.51
CA GLN A 117 -51.11 -11.58 -2.85
C GLN A 117 -50.67 -11.61 -4.32
N SER A 118 -51.07 -10.60 -5.10
CA SER A 118 -50.50 -10.38 -6.43
C SER A 118 -49.23 -9.56 -6.32
N MET A 119 -48.13 -10.09 -6.87
CA MET A 119 -46.80 -9.51 -6.85
C MET A 119 -46.21 -9.48 -8.26
N TYR A 120 -45.17 -8.69 -8.44
CA TYR A 120 -44.37 -8.63 -9.66
C TYR A 120 -42.94 -9.01 -9.32
N TYR A 121 -42.33 -9.90 -10.11
CA TYR A 121 -40.92 -10.17 -10.02
C TYR A 121 -40.20 -9.83 -11.32
N GLN A 122 -38.93 -9.45 -11.20
CA GLN A 122 -38.08 -9.15 -12.35
C GLN A 122 -36.68 -9.74 -12.16
N LEU A 123 -36.23 -10.50 -13.16
CA LEU A 123 -34.90 -11.10 -13.20
C LEU A 123 -33.92 -10.25 -14.01
N ILE A 124 -32.70 -10.13 -13.49
CA ILE A 124 -31.59 -9.42 -14.11
C ILE A 124 -30.38 -10.36 -14.16
N GLY A 125 -29.83 -10.56 -15.36
CA GLY A 125 -28.57 -11.27 -15.57
C GLY A 125 -27.62 -10.44 -16.44
N ALA A 126 -26.37 -10.87 -16.55
CA ALA A 126 -25.29 -10.13 -17.21
C ALA A 126 -25.61 -9.54 -18.60
N ASN A 127 -26.51 -10.18 -19.37
CA ASN A 127 -26.95 -9.72 -20.70
C ASN A 127 -28.47 -9.76 -20.91
N SER A 128 -29.28 -9.89 -19.85
CA SER A 128 -30.74 -10.04 -19.99
C SER A 128 -31.51 -9.36 -18.87
N LEU A 129 -32.36 -8.41 -19.23
CA LEU A 129 -33.39 -7.83 -18.36
C LEU A 129 -34.74 -8.41 -18.78
N GLN A 130 -35.37 -9.21 -17.92
CA GLN A 130 -36.72 -9.70 -18.18
C GLN A 130 -37.74 -8.59 -17.92
N ALA A 131 -38.88 -8.58 -18.63
CA ALA A 131 -40.00 -7.73 -18.25
C ALA A 131 -40.61 -8.20 -16.90
N PRO A 132 -41.22 -7.30 -16.10
CA PRO A 132 -41.87 -7.70 -14.86
C PRO A 132 -42.96 -8.75 -15.09
N VAL A 133 -42.93 -9.83 -14.32
CA VAL A 133 -43.88 -10.94 -14.40
C VAL A 133 -44.82 -10.89 -13.20
N ASN A 134 -46.14 -10.88 -13.45
CA ASN A 134 -47.14 -10.96 -12.40
C ASN A 134 -47.29 -12.39 -11.89
N VAL A 135 -47.28 -12.57 -10.57
CA VAL A 135 -47.49 -13.84 -9.89
C VAL A 135 -48.49 -13.66 -8.75
N LYS A 136 -49.33 -14.67 -8.51
CA LYS A 136 -50.25 -14.72 -7.37
C LYS A 136 -49.77 -15.76 -6.38
N LEU A 137 -49.54 -15.35 -5.14
CA LEU A 137 -49.01 -16.18 -4.07
C LEU A 137 -50.07 -16.41 -2.98
N GLN A 138 -50.22 -17.66 -2.55
CA GLN A 138 -51.10 -18.05 -1.44
C GLN A 138 -50.34 -17.94 -0.13
N MET A 139 -50.78 -17.04 0.74
CA MET A 139 -50.08 -16.66 1.96
C MET A 139 -50.60 -17.45 3.16
N GLN A 140 -49.71 -18.19 3.83
CA GLN A 140 -50.03 -18.98 5.01
C GLN A 140 -49.47 -18.32 6.28
N PRO A 141 -50.20 -18.31 7.42
CA PRO A 141 -49.66 -17.83 8.69
C PRO A 141 -48.35 -18.56 9.05
N TRP A 142 -47.34 -17.82 9.51
CA TRP A 142 -46.05 -18.37 9.89
C TRP A 142 -45.55 -17.76 11.19
N THR A 143 -45.01 -18.61 12.06
CA THR A 143 -44.41 -18.23 13.34
C THR A 143 -42.91 -18.57 13.31
N PRO A 144 -42.02 -17.62 13.66
CA PRO A 144 -40.59 -17.87 13.68
C PRO A 144 -40.22 -18.90 14.75
N PRO A 145 -39.23 -19.79 14.50
CA PRO A 145 -38.74 -20.71 15.51
C PRO A 145 -38.01 -19.94 16.63
N ILE A 146 -38.51 -20.04 17.86
CA ILE A 146 -37.92 -19.39 19.04
C ILE A 146 -36.77 -20.27 19.55
N SER A 147 -35.52 -19.81 19.40
CA SER A 147 -34.35 -20.50 19.96
C SER A 147 -34.00 -19.94 21.35
N GLY A 148 -34.35 -20.70 22.39
CA GLY A 148 -33.63 -20.77 23.67
C GLY A 148 -33.19 -19.46 24.34
N ALA A 149 -34.14 -18.63 24.77
CA ALA A 149 -33.94 -17.73 25.90
C ALA A 149 -35.24 -17.68 26.71
N ASN A 150 -35.18 -18.11 27.97
CA ASN A 150 -36.24 -17.82 28.94
C ASN A 150 -36.31 -16.31 29.10
N ILE A 151 -37.29 -15.68 28.46
CA ILE A 151 -37.66 -14.30 28.72
C ILE A 151 -39.01 -14.39 29.42
N ASP A 152 -38.99 -14.14 30.73
CA ASP A 152 -40.21 -13.94 31.50
C ASP A 152 -41.00 -12.80 30.85
N GLN A 153 -42.17 -13.15 30.31
CA GLN A 153 -43.06 -12.21 29.63
C GLN A 153 -43.76 -11.33 30.67
N GLU A 154 -43.20 -10.15 30.94
CA GLU A 154 -44.00 -8.99 31.36
C GLU A 154 -44.21 -8.06 30.16
N GLU A 155 -45.49 -7.77 29.89
CA GLU A 155 -46.08 -6.80 28.95
C GLU A 155 -45.17 -6.22 27.85
N THR A 156 -45.21 -6.80 26.65
CA THR A 156 -44.71 -6.13 25.43
C THR A 156 -45.65 -6.36 24.25
N ASP A 157 -45.76 -5.33 23.40
CA ASP A 157 -46.61 -5.26 22.19
C ASP A 157 -46.66 -6.56 21.36
N PRO A 158 -47.80 -6.90 20.74
CA PRO A 158 -47.91 -8.13 19.95
C PRO A 158 -46.91 -8.14 18.79
N LEU A 159 -46.11 -9.21 18.70
CA LEU A 159 -45.26 -9.50 17.55
C LEU A 159 -46.06 -9.39 16.25
N PRO A 160 -45.48 -8.85 15.16
CA PRO A 160 -46.19 -8.69 13.89
C PRO A 160 -46.68 -10.05 13.37
N GLN A 161 -47.90 -10.09 12.82
CA GLN A 161 -48.39 -11.29 12.13
C GLN A 161 -47.62 -11.46 10.82
N ILE A 162 -46.86 -12.57 10.71
CA ILE A 162 -46.08 -12.90 9.52
C ILE A 162 -46.82 -13.99 8.74
N LYS A 163 -46.84 -13.85 7.42
CA LYS A 163 -47.28 -14.89 6.50
C LYS A 163 -46.12 -15.30 5.60
N ARG A 164 -46.11 -16.57 5.21
CA ARG A 164 -45.12 -17.20 4.34
C ARG A 164 -45.79 -17.73 3.07
N SER A 165 -45.09 -17.62 1.95
CA SER A 165 -45.37 -18.32 0.71
C SER A 165 -44.06 -18.75 0.04
N VAL A 166 -44.15 -19.59 -1.00
CA VAL A 166 -43.03 -19.95 -1.87
C VAL A 166 -43.27 -19.37 -3.26
N LEU A 167 -42.31 -18.61 -3.76
CA LEU A 167 -42.26 -18.11 -5.13
C LEU A 167 -41.44 -19.09 -5.97
N SER A 168 -42.07 -19.71 -6.98
CA SER A 168 -41.41 -20.62 -7.92
C SER A 168 -41.17 -19.91 -9.26
N ILE A 169 -39.91 -19.76 -9.65
CA ILE A 169 -39.50 -19.08 -10.89
C ILE A 169 -38.82 -20.07 -11.84
N GLU A 170 -39.32 -20.19 -13.07
CA GLU A 170 -38.60 -20.88 -14.13
C GLU A 170 -37.54 -19.96 -14.73
N LEU A 171 -36.28 -20.40 -14.74
CA LEU A 171 -35.16 -19.62 -15.29
C LEU A 171 -35.28 -19.54 -16.83
N PRO A 172 -35.24 -18.34 -17.44
CA PRO A 172 -35.33 -18.20 -18.89
C PRO A 172 -34.18 -18.90 -19.62
N ALA A 173 -34.47 -19.51 -20.78
CA ALA A 173 -33.46 -20.14 -21.64
C ALA A 173 -32.35 -19.18 -22.13
N SER A 174 -32.60 -17.86 -22.07
CA SER A 174 -31.61 -16.83 -22.42
C SER A 174 -30.54 -16.61 -21.34
N MET A 175 -30.76 -17.06 -20.11
CA MET A 175 -29.73 -16.98 -19.06
C MET A 175 -28.65 -18.03 -19.33
N PRO A 176 -27.36 -17.66 -19.23
CA PRO A 176 -26.30 -18.61 -19.47
C PRO A 176 -26.31 -19.73 -18.41
N PRO A 177 -25.93 -20.96 -18.79
CA PRO A 177 -25.92 -22.11 -17.88
C PRO A 177 -24.88 -21.96 -16.75
N TYR A 178 -24.02 -20.95 -16.79
CA TYR A 178 -23.16 -20.57 -15.68
C TYR A 178 -23.14 -19.04 -15.59
N SER A 179 -23.51 -18.50 -14.43
CA SER A 179 -23.59 -17.05 -14.21
C SER A 179 -23.40 -16.72 -12.74
N MET A 180 -22.42 -15.86 -12.44
CA MET A 180 -22.03 -15.54 -11.06
C MET A 180 -22.70 -14.28 -10.50
N ALA A 181 -23.45 -13.53 -11.30
CA ALA A 181 -24.12 -12.30 -10.85
C ALA A 181 -25.52 -12.23 -11.46
N ASN A 182 -26.47 -12.91 -10.83
CA ASN A 182 -27.88 -12.85 -11.19
C ASN A 182 -28.63 -12.20 -10.04
N ARG A 183 -29.66 -11.42 -10.39
CA ARG A 183 -30.40 -10.62 -9.43
C ARG A 183 -31.90 -10.76 -9.65
N LEU A 184 -32.63 -10.62 -8.57
CA LEU A 184 -34.08 -10.69 -8.53
C LEU A 184 -34.59 -9.55 -7.67
N VAL A 185 -35.58 -8.80 -8.17
CA VAL A 185 -36.45 -7.96 -7.33
C VAL A 185 -37.85 -8.56 -7.33
N LEU A 186 -38.47 -8.57 -6.17
CA LEU A 186 -39.88 -8.86 -5.98
C LEU A 186 -40.55 -7.60 -5.41
N TYR A 187 -41.72 -7.23 -5.90
CA TYR A 187 -42.42 -6.03 -5.43
C TYR A 187 -43.94 -6.09 -5.64
N PHE A 188 -44.67 -5.32 -4.84
CA PHE A 188 -46.11 -5.09 -5.01
C PHE A 188 -46.53 -3.74 -4.40
N LEU A 189 -47.81 -3.38 -4.57
CA LEU A 189 -48.40 -2.20 -3.93
C LEU A 189 -49.29 -2.62 -2.75
N ASP A 190 -49.10 -1.95 -1.61
CA ASP A 190 -49.99 -2.09 -0.45
C ASP A 190 -51.38 -1.50 -0.73
N THR A 191 -52.31 -1.63 0.21
CA THR A 191 -53.68 -1.09 0.10
C THR A 191 -53.73 0.45 0.00
N SER A 192 -52.65 1.13 0.37
CA SER A 192 -52.49 2.59 0.29
C SER A 192 -51.76 3.04 -0.98
N GLY A 193 -51.42 2.11 -1.88
CA GLY A 193 -50.70 2.39 -3.12
C GLY A 193 -49.21 2.68 -2.93
N ARG A 194 -48.61 2.25 -1.82
CA ARG A 194 -47.16 2.36 -1.54
C ARG A 194 -46.45 1.09 -1.96
N ILE A 195 -45.21 1.24 -2.42
CA ILE A 195 -44.40 0.12 -2.89
C ILE A 195 -43.78 -0.65 -1.72
N VAL A 196 -43.93 -1.98 -1.78
CA VAL A 196 -43.28 -2.94 -0.88
C VAL A 196 -42.44 -3.84 -1.77
N SER A 197 -41.15 -3.91 -1.49
CA SER A 197 -40.19 -4.62 -2.33
C SER A 197 -39.02 -5.16 -1.52
N ASP A 198 -38.40 -6.19 -2.08
CA ASP A 198 -37.14 -6.74 -1.60
C ASP A 198 -36.35 -7.25 -2.81
N SER A 199 -35.03 -7.39 -2.66
CA SER A 199 -34.16 -7.89 -3.72
C SER A 199 -33.13 -8.89 -3.20
N MET A 200 -32.65 -9.76 -4.09
CA MET A 200 -31.59 -10.71 -3.78
C MET A 200 -30.66 -10.93 -4.96
N THR A 201 -29.48 -11.45 -4.66
CA THR A 201 -28.53 -11.98 -5.64
C THR A 201 -28.42 -13.49 -5.51
N PHE A 202 -28.18 -14.17 -6.63
CA PHE A 202 -28.02 -15.62 -6.67
C PHE A 202 -27.07 -16.05 -7.80
N PHE A 203 -26.50 -17.24 -7.64
CA PHE A 203 -25.54 -17.84 -8.57
C PHE A 203 -26.19 -18.99 -9.34
N ILE A 204 -25.95 -19.06 -10.65
CA ILE A 204 -26.39 -20.18 -11.51
C ILE A 204 -25.17 -21.01 -11.86
N ASP A 205 -25.23 -22.32 -11.57
CA ASP A 205 -24.19 -23.30 -11.95
C ASP A 205 -24.82 -24.56 -12.56
N CYS A 206 -25.40 -24.40 -13.76
CA CYS A 206 -26.05 -25.47 -14.52
C CYS A 206 -25.09 -26.39 -15.28
N LEU A 207 -23.78 -26.19 -15.14
CA LEU A 207 -22.78 -27.01 -15.81
C LEU A 207 -22.39 -28.17 -14.90
N ASN A 208 -22.85 -29.39 -15.22
CA ASN A 208 -22.34 -30.58 -14.54
C ASN A 208 -20.81 -30.69 -14.74
N GLU A 209 -20.10 -31.23 -13.75
CA GLU A 209 -18.67 -31.66 -13.84
C GLU A 209 -18.36 -32.59 -15.04
N ALA A 210 -19.38 -33.03 -15.78
CA ALA A 210 -19.28 -33.93 -16.92
C ALA A 210 -18.91 -33.26 -18.25
N ASN A 211 -19.09 -31.94 -18.41
CA ASN A 211 -19.06 -31.30 -19.73
C ASN A 211 -17.69 -30.79 -20.20
N VAL A 212 -16.77 -30.48 -19.29
CA VAL A 212 -15.38 -30.15 -19.62
C VAL A 212 -14.47 -30.87 -18.64
N LYS A 213 -13.61 -31.75 -19.14
CA LYS A 213 -12.71 -32.54 -18.30
C LYS A 213 -11.27 -32.32 -18.75
N MET A 214 -10.43 -31.94 -17.80
CA MET A 214 -8.99 -32.03 -17.99
C MET A 214 -8.60 -33.49 -17.80
N ASN A 215 -7.96 -34.09 -18.78
CA ASN A 215 -7.34 -35.41 -18.72
C ASN A 215 -5.83 -35.21 -18.68
N MET A 216 -5.20 -35.76 -17.65
CA MET A 216 -3.76 -35.69 -17.45
C MET A 216 -3.19 -37.11 -17.52
N GLN A 217 -2.13 -37.30 -18.30
CA GLN A 217 -1.43 -38.57 -18.38
C GLN A 217 0.08 -38.34 -18.29
N SER A 218 0.78 -39.26 -17.61
CA SER A 218 2.25 -39.25 -17.56
C SER A 218 2.80 -40.13 -18.68
N SER A 219 3.66 -39.56 -19.52
CA SER A 219 4.38 -40.29 -20.58
C SER A 219 5.66 -40.95 -20.05
N LYS A 220 6.19 -41.94 -20.78
CA LYS A 220 7.42 -42.70 -20.42
C LYS A 220 8.65 -41.80 -20.17
N ASN A 221 8.66 -40.58 -20.70
CA ASN A 221 9.73 -39.59 -20.49
C ASN A 221 9.46 -38.57 -19.37
N ARG A 222 8.49 -38.83 -18.47
CA ARG A 222 8.08 -37.90 -17.39
C ARG A 222 7.53 -36.55 -17.89
N GLU A 223 7.08 -36.50 -19.14
CA GLU A 223 6.25 -35.42 -19.65
C GLU A 223 4.79 -35.62 -19.23
N ILE A 224 4.09 -34.54 -18.93
CA ILE A 224 2.66 -34.57 -18.62
C ILE A 224 1.92 -34.14 -19.87
N GLU A 225 1.13 -35.06 -20.41
CA GLU A 225 0.21 -34.78 -21.48
C GLU A 225 -1.11 -34.31 -20.86
N VAL A 226 -1.53 -33.11 -21.26
CA VAL A 226 -2.77 -32.49 -20.81
C VAL A 226 -3.69 -32.38 -22.02
N LYS A 227 -4.89 -32.92 -21.86
CA LYS A 227 -5.98 -32.82 -22.82
C LYS A 227 -7.20 -32.22 -22.13
N ILE A 228 -7.87 -31.26 -22.76
CA ILE A 228 -9.14 -30.73 -22.23
C ILE A 228 -10.25 -31.19 -23.18
N ASP A 229 -11.05 -32.14 -22.72
CA ASP A 229 -12.15 -32.74 -23.48
C ASP A 229 -13.47 -32.00 -23.16
N GLY A 230 -14.31 -31.79 -24.18
CA GLY A 230 -15.68 -31.29 -24.01
C GLY A 230 -15.90 -29.79 -24.25
N GLU A 231 -14.90 -29.05 -24.74
CA GLU A 231 -15.08 -27.65 -25.15
C GLU A 231 -15.37 -27.46 -26.65
N SER A 232 -16.02 -26.34 -26.98
CA SER A 232 -16.20 -25.88 -28.36
C SER A 232 -14.86 -25.53 -29.01
N LYS A 233 -14.68 -25.71 -30.33
CA LYS A 233 -13.46 -25.28 -31.05
C LYS A 233 -13.08 -23.80 -30.86
N ASP A 234 -14.01 -22.97 -30.40
CA ASP A 234 -13.84 -21.52 -30.20
C ASP A 234 -13.52 -21.13 -28.74
N SER A 235 -13.14 -22.07 -27.88
CA SER A 235 -12.73 -21.76 -26.50
C SER A 235 -11.21 -21.64 -26.37
N SER A 236 -10.77 -20.69 -25.54
CA SER A 236 -9.36 -20.50 -25.21
C SER A 236 -9.12 -20.88 -23.77
N CYS A 237 -8.25 -21.86 -23.54
CA CYS A 237 -7.88 -22.31 -22.20
C CYS A 237 -6.49 -21.86 -21.80
N VAL A 238 -6.35 -21.53 -20.53
CA VAL A 238 -5.11 -21.18 -19.87
C VAL A 238 -4.85 -22.23 -18.81
N VAL A 239 -3.74 -22.97 -18.91
CA VAL A 239 -3.45 -24.11 -18.03
C VAL A 239 -2.24 -23.90 -17.15
N ASP A 240 -2.42 -24.19 -15.87
CA ASP A 240 -1.41 -24.28 -14.82
C ASP A 240 -1.21 -25.74 -14.39
N ILE A 241 0.04 -26.12 -14.13
CA ILE A 241 0.39 -27.42 -13.55
C ILE A 241 1.21 -27.15 -12.29
N SER A 242 0.68 -27.58 -11.15
CA SER A 242 1.22 -27.28 -9.82
C SER A 242 1.29 -28.53 -8.95
N SER A 243 2.22 -28.55 -8.00
CA SER A 243 2.25 -29.56 -6.94
C SER A 243 1.47 -29.17 -5.68
N ASN A 244 1.03 -27.92 -5.61
CA ASN A 244 0.24 -27.40 -4.51
C ASN A 244 -1.25 -27.51 -4.83
N GLU A 245 -1.95 -28.36 -4.07
CA GLU A 245 -3.40 -28.60 -4.15
C GLU A 245 -4.22 -27.33 -4.01
N LYS A 246 -3.80 -26.43 -3.12
CA LYS A 246 -4.56 -25.22 -2.77
C LYS A 246 -4.48 -24.13 -3.83
N ARG A 247 -3.52 -24.23 -4.77
CA ARG A 247 -3.30 -23.21 -5.80
C ARG A 247 -4.55 -23.03 -6.67
N LYS A 248 -5.29 -24.11 -6.93
CA LYS A 248 -6.54 -24.10 -7.70
C LYS A 248 -7.64 -23.26 -7.05
N GLU A 249 -7.78 -23.38 -5.73
CA GLU A 249 -8.83 -22.72 -4.97
C GLU A 249 -8.51 -21.23 -4.82
N ILE A 250 -7.23 -20.89 -4.60
CA ILE A 250 -6.76 -19.51 -4.45
C ILE A 250 -6.96 -18.71 -5.74
N THR A 251 -6.51 -19.22 -6.90
CA THR A 251 -6.63 -18.48 -8.18
C THR A 251 -8.10 -18.33 -8.57
N LYS A 252 -8.92 -19.38 -8.42
CA LYS A 252 -10.38 -19.29 -8.62
C LYS A 252 -10.98 -18.21 -7.72
N ARG A 253 -10.72 -18.24 -6.41
CA ARG A 253 -11.26 -17.27 -5.43
C ARG A 253 -10.80 -15.84 -5.69
N ARG A 254 -9.55 -15.62 -6.06
CA ARG A 254 -9.04 -14.29 -6.41
C ARG A 254 -9.71 -13.70 -7.64
N ILE A 255 -9.90 -14.51 -8.68
CA ILE A 255 -10.65 -14.10 -9.87
C ILE A 255 -12.11 -13.81 -9.50
N MET A 256 -12.71 -14.62 -8.62
CA MET A 256 -14.06 -14.35 -8.12
C MET A 256 -14.16 -13.03 -7.36
N HIS A 257 -13.27 -12.76 -6.41
CA HIS A 257 -13.21 -11.47 -5.70
C HIS A 257 -12.96 -10.30 -6.65
N LEU A 258 -12.18 -10.52 -7.72
CA LEU A 258 -11.92 -9.52 -8.75
C LEU A 258 -13.21 -9.21 -9.52
N LEU A 259 -13.96 -10.23 -9.94
CA LEU A 259 -15.25 -10.04 -10.62
C LEU A 259 -16.29 -9.37 -9.71
N ASP A 260 -16.38 -9.76 -8.44
CA ASP A 260 -17.27 -9.11 -7.45
C ASP A 260 -16.93 -7.63 -7.26
N SER A 261 -15.66 -7.25 -7.38
CA SER A 261 -15.24 -5.85 -7.27
C SER A 261 -15.64 -4.98 -8.47
N PHE A 262 -15.90 -5.61 -9.62
CA PHE A 262 -16.42 -4.97 -10.82
C PHE A 262 -17.94 -4.99 -10.91
N ASP A 263 -18.62 -5.70 -9.99
CA ASP A 263 -20.07 -5.67 -9.87
C ASP A 263 -20.54 -4.35 -9.21
N VAL A 264 -20.22 -3.24 -9.88
CA VAL A 264 -20.59 -1.90 -9.46
C VAL A 264 -21.96 -1.61 -10.03
N VAL A 265 -22.99 -2.10 -9.34
CA VAL A 265 -24.22 -1.32 -9.29
C VAL A 265 -24.48 -0.85 -7.88
N LYS A 266 -23.90 0.30 -7.56
CA LYS A 266 -24.43 1.17 -6.52
C LYS A 266 -24.56 2.55 -7.12
N GLN A 267 -25.78 2.90 -7.54
CA GLN A 267 -26.13 4.31 -7.56
C GLN A 267 -26.04 4.80 -6.12
N LEU A 268 -25.41 5.96 -5.93
CA LEU A 268 -25.32 6.61 -4.63
C LEU A 268 -26.76 6.81 -4.12
N ASP A 269 -27.05 6.44 -2.88
CA ASP A 269 -28.36 6.72 -2.27
C ASP A 269 -28.61 8.24 -2.17
N LYS A 270 -29.87 8.62 -1.91
CA LYS A 270 -30.32 10.02 -1.77
C LYS A 270 -29.44 10.84 -0.83
N CYS A 271 -29.01 10.27 0.30
CA CYS A 271 -28.24 10.97 1.32
C CYS A 271 -26.77 11.13 0.92
N GLN A 272 -26.20 10.15 0.22
CA GLN A 272 -24.87 10.22 -0.39
C GLN A 272 -24.81 11.21 -1.54
N GLN A 273 -25.82 11.24 -2.42
CA GLN A 273 -25.92 12.21 -3.51
C GLN A 273 -26.01 13.65 -2.97
N SER A 274 -26.83 13.88 -1.93
CA SER A 274 -26.93 15.16 -1.21
C SER A 274 -25.57 15.63 -0.67
N LYS A 275 -24.84 14.75 0.03
CA LYS A 275 -23.50 15.05 0.56
C LYS A 275 -22.49 15.34 -0.53
N ILE A 276 -22.53 14.63 -1.66
CA ILE A 276 -21.65 14.89 -2.80
C ILE A 276 -22.01 16.20 -3.47
N ALA A 277 -23.29 16.54 -3.63
CA ALA A 277 -23.72 17.83 -4.19
C ALA A 277 -23.28 19.02 -3.31
N LEU A 278 -23.35 18.86 -1.98
CA LEU A 278 -22.84 19.81 -1.00
C LEU A 278 -21.30 19.91 -1.02
N ALA A 279 -20.60 18.77 -1.12
CA ALA A 279 -19.14 18.72 -1.15
C ALA A 279 -18.52 19.18 -2.49
N THR A 280 -19.25 19.04 -3.61
CA THR A 280 -18.80 19.47 -4.94
C THR A 280 -19.25 20.89 -5.30
N GLY A 281 -20.01 21.56 -4.43
CA GLY A 281 -20.46 22.94 -4.62
C GLY A 281 -21.38 23.14 -5.84
N ARG A 282 -22.02 22.08 -6.35
CA ARG A 282 -22.87 22.12 -7.56
C ARG A 282 -24.33 21.74 -7.27
N GLY A 283 -24.88 22.27 -6.18
CA GLY A 283 -26.21 21.89 -5.70
C GLY A 283 -27.07 23.01 -5.13
N ALA A 284 -26.93 24.26 -5.60
CA ALA A 284 -27.93 25.29 -5.36
C ALA A 284 -28.65 25.64 -6.67
N PRO A 285 -29.99 25.71 -6.71
CA PRO A 285 -30.70 26.32 -7.84
C PRO A 285 -30.16 27.74 -8.04
N TYR A 286 -29.91 28.10 -9.29
CA TYR A 286 -29.43 29.41 -9.72
C TYR A 286 -30.13 30.57 -8.99
N THR A 287 -29.43 31.22 -8.07
CA THR A 287 -29.66 32.64 -7.74
C THR A 287 -28.31 33.33 -7.54
N HIS A 288 -28.10 34.37 -8.34
CA HIS A 288 -26.91 35.21 -8.40
C HIS A 288 -26.58 35.91 -7.07
N ASN A 289 -25.28 36.19 -6.87
CA ASN A 289 -24.66 37.19 -5.97
C ASN A 289 -24.18 36.71 -4.59
N THR A 290 -22.95 36.17 -4.50
CA THR A 290 -21.72 36.85 -3.99
C THR A 290 -20.65 35.82 -3.58
N PRO A 291 -19.35 36.15 -3.72
CA PRO A 291 -18.23 35.27 -3.41
C PRO A 291 -17.68 35.53 -2.01
N THR A 292 -17.24 34.47 -1.31
CA THR A 292 -16.07 34.34 -0.42
C THR A 292 -16.33 33.32 0.68
N SER A 293 -15.69 32.14 0.62
CA SER A 293 -14.78 31.73 1.69
C SER A 293 -14.00 30.48 1.27
N THR A 294 -12.70 30.69 1.11
CA THR A 294 -11.65 29.69 1.26
C THR A 294 -11.65 29.25 2.72
N ASN A 295 -12.29 28.14 3.06
CA ASN A 295 -12.06 27.36 4.28
C ASN A 295 -12.89 26.07 4.23
N LEU A 296 -12.43 25.07 3.48
CA LEU A 296 -12.83 23.68 3.73
C LEU A 296 -11.75 23.04 4.62
N PRO A 297 -12.08 22.52 5.81
CA PRO A 297 -11.13 21.79 6.63
C PRO A 297 -10.62 20.56 5.86
N GLN A 298 -9.29 20.46 5.70
CA GLN A 298 -8.59 19.34 5.04
C GLN A 298 -8.58 18.04 5.87
N ASN A 299 -9.68 17.70 6.55
CA ASN A 299 -9.83 16.41 7.21
C ASN A 299 -11.32 16.07 7.37
N PRO A 300 -11.89 15.23 6.49
CA PRO A 300 -13.14 14.59 6.84
C PRO A 300 -12.77 13.53 7.89
N PHE A 301 -12.90 13.86 9.17
CA PHE A 301 -13.11 12.79 10.15
C PHE A 301 -14.30 11.96 9.64
N PRO A 302 -14.21 10.61 9.66
CA PRO A 302 -15.39 9.81 9.32
C PRO A 302 -16.50 10.24 10.29
N THR A 303 -17.58 10.76 9.74
CA THR A 303 -18.80 10.99 10.51
C THR A 303 -19.57 9.68 10.55
N PRO A 304 -20.38 9.41 11.58
CA PRO A 304 -21.32 8.31 11.54
C PRO A 304 -22.18 8.46 10.27
N VAL A 305 -22.12 7.47 9.38
CA VAL A 305 -23.02 7.42 8.22
C VAL A 305 -24.21 6.58 8.66
N LEU A 306 -25.41 7.15 8.57
CA LEU A 306 -26.66 6.38 8.70
C LEU A 306 -27.27 6.28 7.32
N ASP A 307 -27.47 5.05 6.86
CA ASP A 307 -28.02 4.73 5.56
C ASP A 307 -29.34 3.98 5.78
N PHE A 308 -30.45 4.73 5.79
CA PHE A 308 -31.79 4.16 5.98
C PHE A 308 -32.32 3.67 4.64
N HIS A 309 -32.14 2.38 4.39
CA HIS A 309 -32.67 1.72 3.19
C HIS A 309 -34.20 1.74 3.17
N ASN A 310 -34.80 1.89 2.00
CA ASN A 310 -36.25 1.84 1.80
C ASN A 310 -36.60 0.97 0.57
N SER A 311 -37.90 0.76 0.32
CA SER A 311 -38.39 -0.07 -0.80
C SER A 311 -37.77 0.28 -2.17
N TRP A 312 -37.45 1.55 -2.43
CA TRP A 312 -36.78 1.97 -3.66
C TRP A 312 -35.34 1.43 -3.77
N ASP A 313 -34.63 1.29 -2.66
CA ASP A 313 -33.25 0.79 -2.65
C ASP A 313 -33.14 -0.66 -3.11
N SER A 314 -34.18 -1.47 -2.93
CA SER A 314 -34.21 -2.84 -3.49
C SER A 314 -33.98 -2.85 -5.02
N PHE A 315 -34.42 -1.82 -5.73
CA PHE A 315 -34.21 -1.67 -7.17
C PHE A 315 -32.82 -1.11 -7.50
N ASN A 316 -32.34 -0.14 -6.72
CA ASN A 316 -30.99 0.42 -6.89
C ASN A 316 -29.91 -0.62 -6.63
N ASP A 317 -30.07 -1.45 -5.60
CA ASP A 317 -29.14 -2.50 -5.19
C ASP A 317 -28.90 -3.54 -6.30
N ILE A 318 -29.85 -3.67 -7.22
CA ILE A 318 -29.75 -4.59 -8.36
C ILE A 318 -29.57 -3.89 -9.71
N GLY A 319 -29.54 -2.55 -9.73
CA GLY A 319 -29.25 -1.74 -10.90
C GLY A 319 -30.41 -1.41 -11.80
N LEU A 320 -31.60 -1.34 -11.24
CA LEU A 320 -32.77 -0.80 -11.92
C LEU A 320 -33.01 0.65 -11.51
N ILE A 321 -33.35 1.47 -12.50
CA ILE A 321 -33.86 2.82 -12.27
C ILE A 321 -35.37 2.74 -12.37
N VAL A 322 -36.06 3.10 -11.29
CA VAL A 322 -37.53 3.19 -11.26
C VAL A 322 -37.95 4.65 -11.41
N ALA A 323 -38.86 4.90 -12.35
CA ALA A 323 -39.48 6.21 -12.53
C ALA A 323 -40.93 6.19 -12.05
N SER A 324 -41.32 7.20 -11.29
CA SER A 324 -42.70 7.39 -10.81
C SER A 324 -43.05 8.88 -10.83
N ASN A 325 -44.34 9.17 -10.88
CA ASN A 325 -44.89 10.52 -10.74
C ASN A 325 -45.02 10.98 -9.28
N LYS A 326 -44.66 10.12 -8.32
CA LYS A 326 -44.59 10.41 -6.88
C LYS A 326 -43.14 10.26 -6.38
N ALA A 327 -42.80 10.94 -5.29
CA ALA A 327 -41.55 10.67 -4.56
C ALA A 327 -41.52 9.18 -4.16
N LEU A 328 -40.43 8.49 -4.51
CA LEU A 328 -40.25 7.06 -4.25
C LEU A 328 -39.39 6.80 -3.01
N ASP A 329 -38.54 7.76 -2.65
CA ASP A 329 -37.63 7.71 -1.53
C ASP A 329 -37.90 8.87 -0.56
N ASP A 330 -38.56 8.54 0.53
CA ASP A 330 -38.82 9.44 1.65
C ASP A 330 -38.03 9.03 2.91
N SER A 331 -36.98 8.22 2.79
CA SER A 331 -36.18 7.85 3.96
C SER A 331 -35.44 9.06 4.53
N PRO A 332 -35.29 9.13 5.88
CA PRO A 332 -34.60 10.23 6.53
C PRO A 332 -33.10 10.12 6.29
N CYS A 333 -32.44 11.25 6.05
CA CYS A 333 -30.98 11.34 6.05
C CYS A 333 -30.44 11.61 7.46
N GLU A 334 -29.11 11.59 7.64
CA GLU A 334 -28.51 11.85 8.95
C GLU A 334 -28.89 13.22 9.53
N SER A 335 -29.13 14.21 8.66
CA SER A 335 -29.62 15.53 9.04
C SER A 335 -31.05 15.51 9.58
N ASP A 336 -31.87 14.53 9.22
CA ASP A 336 -33.25 14.42 9.69
C ASP A 336 -33.32 13.72 11.05
N VAL A 337 -32.40 12.78 11.30
CA VAL A 337 -32.25 12.08 12.60
C VAL A 337 -31.51 12.95 13.62
N PHE A 338 -30.47 13.67 13.17
CA PHE A 338 -29.66 14.56 14.00
C PHE A 338 -29.66 15.99 13.45
N PRO A 339 -30.81 16.70 13.49
CA PRO A 339 -30.96 18.03 12.89
C PRO A 339 -30.09 19.13 13.51
N ARG A 340 -29.51 18.87 14.70
CA ARG A 340 -28.59 19.77 15.40
C ARG A 340 -27.14 19.26 15.41
N GLY A 341 -26.81 18.29 14.55
CA GLY A 341 -25.55 17.57 14.55
C GLY A 341 -25.51 16.41 15.56
N PHE A 342 -24.48 15.58 15.45
CA PHE A 342 -24.37 14.37 16.26
C PHE A 342 -24.18 14.67 17.75
N PRO A 343 -24.98 14.04 18.63
CA PRO A 343 -24.77 14.07 20.07
C PRO A 343 -23.35 13.60 20.46
N PRO A 344 -22.72 14.15 21.52
CA PRO A 344 -21.37 13.75 21.95
C PRO A 344 -21.20 12.25 22.24
N ASN A 345 -22.23 11.60 22.79
CA ASN A 345 -22.26 10.16 23.04
C ASN A 345 -22.25 9.35 21.74
N VAL A 346 -22.98 9.78 20.71
CA VAL A 346 -22.99 9.15 19.38
C VAL A 346 -21.62 9.26 18.72
N LEU A 347 -20.98 10.45 18.79
CA LEU A 347 -19.64 10.65 18.25
C LEU A 347 -18.58 9.82 18.99
N HIS A 348 -18.68 9.73 20.31
CA HIS A 348 -17.77 8.93 21.14
C HIS A 348 -17.88 7.44 20.82
N GLU A 349 -19.11 6.90 20.77
CA GLU A 349 -19.37 5.51 20.39
C GLU A 349 -18.90 5.20 18.97
N PHE A 350 -19.17 6.09 18.01
CA PHE A 350 -18.67 5.93 16.65
C PHE A 350 -17.14 5.95 16.60
N GLN A 351 -16.48 6.89 17.27
CA GLN A 351 -15.02 6.99 17.29
C GLN A 351 -14.38 5.73 17.91
N HIS A 352 -14.95 5.20 18.99
CA HIS A 352 -14.50 3.95 19.62
C HIS A 352 -14.51 2.78 18.64
N HIS A 353 -15.56 2.66 17.82
CA HIS A 353 -15.76 1.53 16.92
C HIS A 353 -15.28 1.77 15.48
N SER A 354 -15.01 3.02 15.08
CA SER A 354 -14.63 3.42 13.72
C SER A 354 -13.36 2.73 13.20
N ARG A 355 -12.41 2.43 14.11
CA ARG A 355 -11.17 1.71 13.77
C ARG A 355 -11.41 0.24 13.42
N ILE A 356 -12.46 -0.37 13.97
CA ILE A 356 -12.81 -1.79 13.77
C ILE A 356 -13.80 -1.94 12.60
N MET A 357 -14.68 -0.96 12.40
CA MET A 357 -15.58 -0.88 11.24
C MET A 357 -14.89 -0.45 9.93
N GLY A 358 -13.62 -0.07 9.99
CA GLY A 358 -12.82 0.57 8.94
C GLY A 358 -12.59 -0.19 7.62
N LEU A 359 -13.34 -1.27 7.36
CA LEU A 359 -13.29 -2.04 6.10
C LEU A 359 -14.58 -1.97 5.27
N ARG A 360 -15.68 -1.37 5.74
CA ARG A 360 -16.93 -1.25 4.95
C ARG A 360 -17.25 0.14 4.42
N PHE A 361 -16.91 1.22 5.13
CA PHE A 361 -17.17 2.59 4.63
C PHE A 361 -16.34 2.98 3.40
N THR A 362 -15.37 2.15 3.01
CA THR A 362 -14.60 2.32 1.77
C THR A 362 -15.15 1.52 0.60
N LYS A 363 -16.23 0.73 0.74
CA LYS A 363 -16.86 0.06 -0.42
C LYS A 363 -17.62 1.02 -1.34
N THR A 364 -17.91 2.25 -0.92
CA THR A 364 -18.44 3.31 -1.81
C THR A 364 -17.39 3.92 -2.74
N GLY A 365 -16.12 3.51 -2.62
CA GLY A 365 -15.12 3.77 -3.64
C GLY A 365 -14.13 2.64 -3.72
N MET A 366 -14.13 1.89 -4.85
CA MET A 366 -13.12 0.88 -5.20
C MET A 366 -11.78 1.19 -4.52
N ASN A 367 -11.38 0.34 -3.57
CA ASN A 367 -10.04 0.41 -3.00
C ASN A 367 -9.07 -0.03 -4.09
N ALA A 368 -8.72 0.91 -4.97
CA ALA A 368 -7.88 0.66 -6.14
C ALA A 368 -6.54 0.01 -5.77
N ALA A 369 -6.01 0.25 -4.56
CA ALA A 369 -4.77 -0.42 -4.12
C ALA A 369 -4.99 -1.91 -3.82
N ALA A 370 -6.11 -2.26 -3.18
CA ALA A 370 -6.50 -3.66 -2.97
C ALA A 370 -6.87 -4.34 -4.30
N LEU A 371 -7.58 -3.62 -5.18
CA LEU A 371 -7.94 -4.08 -6.52
C LEU A 371 -6.68 -4.31 -7.38
N HIS A 372 -5.77 -3.35 -7.49
CA HIS A 372 -4.51 -3.51 -8.22
C HIS A 372 -3.56 -4.55 -7.62
N ARG A 373 -3.66 -4.79 -6.31
CA ARG A 373 -2.94 -5.90 -5.68
C ARG A 373 -3.55 -7.23 -6.11
N LEU A 374 -4.88 -7.35 -6.04
CA LEU A 374 -5.61 -8.53 -6.48
C LEU A 374 -5.41 -8.80 -7.97
N GLU A 375 -5.49 -7.78 -8.84
CA GLU A 375 -5.17 -7.84 -10.26
C GLU A 375 -3.74 -8.32 -10.51
N ARG A 376 -2.74 -7.77 -9.80
CA ARG A 376 -1.35 -8.24 -9.93
C ARG A 376 -1.16 -9.67 -9.46
N GLU A 377 -1.76 -10.05 -8.34
CA GLU A 377 -1.68 -11.43 -7.84
C GLU A 377 -2.38 -12.41 -8.80
N VAL A 378 -3.49 -12.02 -9.43
CA VAL A 378 -4.16 -12.80 -10.48
C VAL A 378 -3.32 -12.87 -11.75
N ILE A 379 -2.72 -11.76 -12.20
CA ILE A 379 -1.84 -11.72 -13.38
C ILE A 379 -0.60 -12.58 -13.14
N ASP A 380 0.04 -12.48 -11.97
CA ASP A 380 1.20 -13.30 -11.61
C ASP A 380 0.83 -14.79 -11.58
N ASP A 381 -0.35 -15.14 -11.06
CA ASP A 381 -0.88 -16.52 -11.14
C ASP A 381 -1.05 -16.98 -12.60
N MET A 382 -1.50 -16.08 -13.50
CA MET A 382 -1.70 -16.37 -14.93
C MET A 382 -0.40 -16.32 -15.77
N LEU A 383 0.63 -15.56 -15.40
CA LEU A 383 1.87 -15.46 -16.18
C LEU A 383 2.71 -16.74 -16.16
N HIS A 384 2.45 -17.64 -15.21
CA HIS A 384 3.09 -18.96 -15.12
C HIS A 384 2.39 -20.06 -15.94
N THR A 385 1.33 -19.70 -16.68
CA THR A 385 0.46 -20.65 -17.36
C THR A 385 0.71 -20.67 -18.87
N SER A 386 0.35 -21.77 -19.53
CA SER A 386 0.47 -21.89 -20.99
C SER A 386 -0.89 -21.79 -21.66
N LEU A 387 -1.00 -20.98 -22.71
CA LEU A 387 -2.19 -20.96 -23.58
C LEU A 387 -2.32 -22.28 -24.35
N LEU A 388 -3.53 -22.84 -24.36
CA LEU A 388 -3.96 -23.95 -25.21
C LEU A 388 -4.80 -23.38 -26.36
N ASP A 389 -4.22 -23.32 -27.56
CA ASP A 389 -4.95 -23.03 -28.81
C ASP A 389 -5.58 -24.31 -29.42
N SER A 390 -5.24 -25.49 -28.88
CA SER A 390 -5.72 -26.82 -29.31
C SER A 390 -6.17 -27.64 -28.09
N SER A 391 -7.08 -28.60 -28.28
CA SER A 391 -7.61 -29.50 -27.23
C SER A 391 -6.56 -30.37 -26.52
N GLU A 392 -5.30 -30.36 -26.96
CA GLU A 392 -4.20 -31.18 -26.47
C GLU A 392 -2.88 -30.41 -26.51
N LYS A 393 -2.07 -30.51 -25.44
CA LYS A 393 -0.68 -30.00 -25.39
C LYS A 393 0.16 -30.82 -24.42
N LYS A 394 1.41 -31.02 -24.80
CA LYS A 394 2.41 -31.70 -23.99
C LYS A 394 3.20 -30.68 -23.18
N PHE A 395 3.25 -30.89 -21.88
CA PHE A 395 4.01 -30.06 -20.95
C PHE A 395 5.31 -30.78 -20.58
N SER A 396 6.44 -30.25 -21.06
CA SER A 396 7.77 -30.63 -20.61
C SER A 396 8.14 -29.76 -19.40
N GLY A 397 7.73 -30.20 -18.21
CA GLY A 397 8.06 -29.54 -16.95
C GLY A 397 8.94 -30.42 -16.06
N ASN A 398 9.84 -29.80 -15.29
CA ASN A 398 10.69 -30.46 -14.29
C ASN A 398 9.81 -30.95 -13.11
N THR A 399 9.00 -31.98 -13.34
CA THR A 399 8.01 -32.52 -12.40
C THR A 399 8.58 -33.69 -11.60
N GLU A 400 9.92 -33.76 -11.49
CA GLU A 400 10.70 -34.93 -11.07
C GLU A 400 10.31 -35.54 -9.72
N ASN A 401 9.60 -34.81 -8.83
CA ASN A 401 9.49 -35.15 -7.41
C ASN A 401 8.11 -34.98 -6.73
N ASN A 402 7.00 -34.78 -7.44
CA ASN A 402 5.71 -34.52 -6.78
C ASN A 402 4.75 -35.70 -6.87
N ARG A 403 4.48 -36.37 -5.74
CA ARG A 403 3.51 -37.48 -5.57
C ARG A 403 2.11 -37.23 -6.18
N LYS A 404 1.68 -35.97 -6.16
CA LYS A 404 0.39 -35.49 -6.66
C LYS A 404 0.64 -34.24 -7.48
N ILE A 405 0.17 -34.24 -8.72
CA ILE A 405 0.23 -33.11 -9.61
C ILE A 405 -1.20 -32.64 -9.86
N TYR A 406 -1.42 -31.36 -9.68
CA TYR A 406 -2.70 -30.71 -9.86
C TYR A 406 -2.62 -29.88 -11.11
N GLY A 407 -3.43 -30.24 -12.10
CA GLY A 407 -3.66 -29.45 -13.29
C GLY A 407 -4.87 -28.58 -13.08
N ASN A 408 -4.76 -27.30 -13.41
CA ASN A 408 -5.84 -26.33 -13.34
C ASN A 408 -5.92 -25.62 -14.69
N ALA A 409 -7.13 -25.37 -15.17
CA ALA A 409 -7.38 -24.64 -16.40
C ALA A 409 -8.47 -23.59 -16.18
N ILE A 410 -8.28 -22.44 -16.81
CA ILE A 410 -9.31 -21.42 -16.96
C ILE A 410 -9.64 -21.34 -18.44
N CYS A 411 -10.87 -21.66 -18.81
CA CYS A 411 -11.30 -21.68 -20.20
C CYS A 411 -12.36 -20.61 -20.45
N LEU A 412 -12.20 -19.86 -21.52
CA LEU A 412 -13.09 -18.77 -21.93
C LEU A 412 -13.74 -19.13 -23.26
N SER A 413 -15.06 -19.11 -23.29
CA SER A 413 -15.84 -19.39 -24.50
C SER A 413 -16.91 -18.32 -24.70
N LYS A 414 -17.10 -17.89 -25.94
CA LYS A 414 -18.06 -16.83 -26.31
C LYS A 414 -19.51 -17.14 -25.89
N ASN A 415 -19.92 -18.41 -25.97
CA ASN A 415 -21.30 -18.82 -25.69
C ASN A 415 -21.49 -19.40 -24.28
N ASN A 416 -20.39 -19.80 -23.64
CA ASN A 416 -20.40 -20.61 -22.42
C ASN A 416 -19.73 -19.92 -21.22
N GLY A 417 -19.21 -18.70 -21.41
CA GLY A 417 -18.58 -17.89 -20.37
C GLY A 417 -17.20 -18.40 -19.96
N MET A 418 -16.78 -18.01 -18.76
CA MET A 418 -15.54 -18.44 -18.13
C MET A 418 -15.77 -19.72 -17.31
N ARG A 419 -14.85 -20.67 -17.40
CA ARG A 419 -14.91 -21.98 -16.75
C ARG A 419 -13.60 -22.28 -16.01
N PHE A 420 -13.73 -22.91 -14.86
CA PHE A 420 -12.60 -23.48 -14.11
C PHE A 420 -12.64 -25.00 -14.25
N VAL A 421 -11.54 -25.60 -14.66
CA VAL A 421 -11.40 -27.06 -14.81
C VAL A 421 -10.18 -27.48 -14.02
N ASP A 422 -10.29 -28.54 -13.25
CA ASP A 422 -9.14 -29.11 -12.56
C ASP A 422 -9.07 -30.63 -12.72
N ASN A 423 -7.86 -31.17 -12.63
CA ASN A 423 -7.64 -32.59 -12.48
C ASN A 423 -6.42 -32.84 -11.59
N LYS A 424 -6.39 -34.01 -10.97
CA LYS A 424 -5.30 -34.48 -10.14
C LYS A 424 -4.72 -35.74 -10.76
N LEU A 425 -3.42 -35.69 -11.04
CA LEU A 425 -2.61 -36.82 -11.46
C LEU A 425 -1.73 -37.30 -10.31
N ASP A 426 -1.97 -38.51 -9.83
CA ASP A 426 -1.05 -39.19 -8.89
C ASP A 426 0.10 -39.81 -9.71
N THR A 427 1.31 -39.24 -9.64
CA THR A 427 2.46 -39.67 -10.46
C THR A 427 3.39 -40.65 -9.76
N SER A 428 3.21 -40.92 -8.45
CA SER A 428 4.04 -41.89 -7.73
C SER A 428 3.23 -42.77 -6.77
N SER A 429 3.35 -44.08 -6.98
CA SER A 429 3.12 -45.11 -5.96
C SER A 429 4.41 -45.40 -5.18
N ALA A 430 5.36 -44.45 -5.16
CA ALA A 430 6.69 -44.70 -4.63
C ALA A 430 6.65 -44.78 -3.09
N PRO A 431 7.28 -45.79 -2.47
CA PRO A 431 7.26 -45.97 -1.02
C PRO A 431 7.96 -44.86 -0.22
N VAL A 432 8.91 -44.15 -0.85
CA VAL A 432 9.71 -43.06 -0.25
C VAL A 432 9.80 -41.90 -1.25
N ASP A 433 9.70 -40.67 -0.77
CA ASP A 433 9.78 -39.43 -1.57
C ASP A 433 10.55 -38.34 -0.79
N PHE A 434 11.07 -37.32 -1.48
CA PHE A 434 11.71 -36.18 -0.81
C PHE A 434 11.59 -34.85 -1.56
N VAL A 435 11.57 -33.74 -0.80
CA VAL A 435 11.56 -32.37 -1.33
C VAL A 435 12.83 -31.63 -0.88
N ILE A 436 13.48 -30.93 -1.82
CA ILE A 436 14.63 -30.07 -1.53
C ILE A 436 14.14 -28.69 -1.08
N SER A 437 14.72 -28.18 0.00
CA SER A 437 14.55 -26.80 0.47
C SER A 437 15.92 -26.17 0.67
N ALA A 438 16.21 -25.15 -0.14
CA ALA A 438 17.48 -24.43 -0.17
C ALA A 438 17.22 -22.91 -0.18
N PRO A 439 18.14 -22.08 0.36
CA PRO A 439 18.00 -20.63 0.27
C PRO A 439 18.12 -20.17 -1.19
N PRO A 440 17.28 -19.22 -1.65
CA PRO A 440 17.25 -18.82 -3.07
C PRO A 440 18.54 -18.13 -3.54
N LYS A 441 19.26 -17.49 -2.62
CA LYS A 441 20.52 -16.77 -2.86
C LYS A 441 21.47 -17.05 -1.70
N SER A 442 22.78 -17.06 -1.96
CA SER A 442 23.85 -17.10 -0.95
C SER A 442 25.03 -16.23 -1.36
N THR A 443 25.89 -15.89 -0.41
CA THR A 443 27.12 -15.13 -0.63
C THR A 443 28.32 -16.07 -0.73
N PHE A 444 29.24 -15.78 -1.65
CA PHE A 444 30.45 -16.57 -1.84
C PHE A 444 31.27 -16.69 -0.54
N GLY A 445 31.63 -17.92 -0.18
CA GLY A 445 32.33 -18.26 1.06
C GLY A 445 31.43 -18.68 2.23
N GLU A 446 30.11 -18.56 2.10
CA GLU A 446 29.15 -19.15 3.05
C GLU A 446 29.00 -20.66 2.82
N GLU A 447 28.56 -21.37 3.85
CA GLU A 447 28.16 -22.77 3.75
C GLU A 447 26.64 -22.90 3.75
N ILE A 448 26.12 -23.39 2.63
CA ILE A 448 24.71 -23.41 2.28
C ILE A 448 24.06 -24.67 2.84
N PRO A 449 23.06 -24.54 3.74
CA PRO A 449 22.28 -25.68 4.20
C PRO A 449 21.22 -26.05 3.17
N ILE A 450 21.19 -27.32 2.79
CA ILE A 450 20.18 -27.95 1.94
C ILE A 450 19.37 -28.90 2.83
N ASN A 451 18.10 -28.57 3.05
CA ASN A 451 17.19 -29.38 3.83
C ASN A 451 16.43 -30.33 2.88
N LEU A 452 16.56 -31.64 3.09
CA LEU A 452 15.79 -32.66 2.38
C LEU A 452 14.63 -33.10 3.27
N HIS A 453 13.42 -32.75 2.88
CA HIS A 453 12.19 -33.18 3.56
C HIS A 453 11.79 -34.54 3.00
N VAL A 454 12.17 -35.61 3.68
CA VAL A 454 11.95 -36.99 3.22
C VAL A 454 10.68 -37.55 3.87
N GLY A 455 9.79 -38.13 3.07
CA GLY A 455 8.56 -38.77 3.49
C GLY A 455 8.54 -40.26 3.12
N VAL A 456 7.98 -41.08 4.00
CA VAL A 456 7.76 -42.53 3.80
C VAL A 456 6.25 -42.79 3.84
N ALA A 457 5.73 -43.50 2.85
CA ALA A 457 4.30 -43.74 2.71
C ALA A 457 3.82 -44.87 3.65
N GLY A 458 2.65 -44.69 4.27
CA GLY A 458 2.01 -45.69 5.14
C GLY A 458 2.58 -45.73 6.56
N LYS A 459 2.36 -46.84 7.28
CA LYS A 459 2.86 -47.06 8.66
C LYS A 459 4.29 -47.66 8.72
N GLY A 460 4.97 -47.75 7.58
CA GLY A 460 6.30 -48.36 7.48
C GLY A 460 7.44 -47.38 7.74
N CYS A 461 8.65 -47.91 7.95
CA CYS A 461 9.87 -47.12 8.13
C CYS A 461 10.92 -47.52 7.09
N ALA A 462 11.70 -46.56 6.60
CA ALA A 462 12.79 -46.82 5.66
C ALA A 462 14.12 -46.34 6.24
N ALA A 463 15.19 -47.11 6.04
CA ALA A 463 16.54 -46.66 6.31
C ALA A 463 17.02 -45.80 5.14
N ILE A 464 17.41 -44.56 5.41
CA ILE A 464 17.64 -43.55 4.37
C ILE A 464 19.06 -43.01 4.45
N GLN A 465 19.75 -42.99 3.32
CA GLN A 465 21.08 -42.40 3.15
C GLN A 465 21.02 -41.28 2.10
N ALA A 466 21.33 -40.05 2.50
CA ALA A 466 21.47 -38.92 1.58
C ALA A 466 22.88 -38.88 0.98
N THR A 467 22.97 -38.58 -0.31
CA THR A 467 24.22 -38.35 -1.04
C THR A 467 24.01 -37.18 -2.02
N VAL A 468 25.09 -36.51 -2.42
CA VAL A 468 25.04 -35.46 -3.45
C VAL A 468 26.00 -35.82 -4.56
N GLU A 469 25.63 -35.52 -5.80
CA GLU A 469 26.51 -35.74 -6.94
C GLU A 469 27.71 -34.78 -6.89
N ASN A 470 28.92 -35.32 -7.13
CA ASN A 470 30.13 -34.50 -7.11
C ASN A 470 30.12 -33.49 -8.26
N SER A 471 30.54 -32.26 -7.97
CA SER A 471 30.63 -31.18 -8.95
C SER A 471 31.83 -30.29 -8.65
N ASN A 472 32.39 -29.69 -9.71
CA ASN A 472 33.46 -28.70 -9.57
C ASN A 472 32.95 -27.36 -9.01
N LEU A 473 31.64 -27.14 -8.98
CA LEU A 473 31.02 -25.90 -8.51
C LEU A 473 30.94 -25.77 -6.99
N PHE A 474 31.07 -26.88 -6.25
CA PHE A 474 30.97 -26.89 -4.79
C PHE A 474 31.85 -27.97 -4.13
N ALA A 475 32.02 -27.87 -2.81
CA ALA A 475 32.48 -28.93 -1.94
C ALA A 475 31.35 -29.34 -0.99
N VAL A 476 31.35 -30.58 -0.57
CA VAL A 476 30.40 -31.07 0.43
C VAL A 476 31.05 -30.89 1.81
N SER A 477 30.47 -30.03 2.65
CA SER A 477 30.98 -29.79 4.00
C SER A 477 30.44 -30.80 5.01
N ALA A 478 29.16 -31.19 4.89
CA ALA A 478 28.54 -32.15 5.78
C ALA A 478 27.40 -32.93 5.09
N ILE A 479 27.31 -34.23 5.37
CA ILE A 479 26.20 -35.12 4.99
C ILE A 479 25.76 -35.87 6.25
N PRO A 480 24.45 -36.05 6.49
CA PRO A 480 23.98 -36.78 7.66
C PRO A 480 24.25 -38.28 7.50
N ALA A 481 24.57 -38.95 8.61
CA ALA A 481 24.68 -40.41 8.63
C ALA A 481 23.34 -41.07 8.22
N PRO A 482 23.38 -42.32 7.72
CA PRO A 482 22.17 -43.06 7.42
C PRO A 482 21.26 -43.16 8.65
N GLN A 483 19.97 -42.86 8.48
CA GLN A 483 19.02 -42.85 9.60
C GLN A 483 17.68 -43.46 9.21
N CYS A 484 16.97 -44.03 10.19
CA CYS A 484 15.63 -44.55 10.00
C CYS A 484 14.61 -43.41 9.97
N VAL A 485 13.73 -43.40 8.97
CA VAL A 485 12.65 -42.42 8.84
C VAL A 485 11.30 -43.15 8.83
N CYS A 486 10.46 -42.81 9.80
CA CYS A 486 9.07 -43.25 9.89
C CYS A 486 8.18 -42.01 9.69
N ASN A 487 7.23 -42.05 8.76
CA ASN A 487 6.42 -40.91 8.29
C ASN A 487 7.22 -39.82 7.56
N SER A 488 7.93 -38.96 8.28
CA SER A 488 8.68 -37.84 7.68
C SER A 488 9.83 -37.37 8.54
N ASN A 489 10.94 -36.96 7.93
CA ASN A 489 12.08 -36.37 8.62
C ASN A 489 12.83 -35.38 7.70
N VAL A 490 13.68 -34.52 8.27
CA VAL A 490 14.48 -33.54 7.52
C VAL A 490 15.97 -33.88 7.62
N LEU A 491 16.56 -34.29 6.50
CA LEU A 491 17.99 -34.55 6.39
C LEU A 491 18.71 -33.26 5.97
N LYS A 492 19.77 -32.85 6.68
CA LYS A 492 20.49 -31.61 6.39
C LYS A 492 21.83 -31.89 5.73
N VAL A 493 22.02 -31.43 4.50
CA VAL A 493 23.28 -31.50 3.76
C VAL A 493 23.85 -30.09 3.62
N THR A 494 25.16 -29.92 3.83
CA THR A 494 25.80 -28.61 3.75
C THR A 494 26.77 -28.55 2.57
N LEU A 495 26.57 -27.58 1.68
CA LEU A 495 27.39 -27.35 0.50
C LEU A 495 28.19 -26.06 0.63
N LYS A 496 29.46 -26.09 0.23
CA LYS A 496 30.35 -24.92 0.17
C LYS A 496 30.63 -24.53 -1.28
N PRO A 497 30.15 -23.37 -1.76
CA PRO A 497 30.40 -22.91 -3.12
C PRO A 497 31.89 -22.74 -3.43
N LYS A 498 32.29 -23.13 -4.65
CA LYS A 498 33.62 -22.89 -5.23
C LYS A 498 33.62 -21.85 -6.35
N ALA A 499 32.44 -21.51 -6.90
CA ALA A 499 32.27 -20.49 -7.92
C ALA A 499 31.11 -19.53 -7.60
N ILE A 500 31.17 -18.32 -8.18
CA ILE A 500 30.09 -17.32 -8.18
C ILE A 500 29.17 -17.62 -9.37
N GLY A 501 27.86 -17.42 -9.20
CA GLY A 501 26.85 -17.65 -10.22
C GLY A 501 25.83 -18.71 -9.80
N ARG A 502 25.16 -19.32 -10.77
CA ARG A 502 24.14 -20.34 -10.51
C ARG A 502 24.80 -21.68 -10.13
N LEU A 503 24.72 -22.06 -8.86
CA LEU A 503 25.23 -23.33 -8.34
C LEU A 503 24.13 -24.38 -8.43
N THR A 504 24.23 -25.27 -9.42
CA THR A 504 23.32 -26.40 -9.62
C THR A 504 23.85 -27.64 -8.90
N PHE A 505 22.99 -28.37 -8.20
CA PHE A 505 23.35 -29.59 -7.47
C PHE A 505 22.25 -30.66 -7.61
N GLN A 506 22.65 -31.93 -7.53
CA GLN A 506 21.74 -33.07 -7.55
C GLN A 506 21.83 -33.84 -6.24
N MET A 507 20.71 -33.93 -5.52
CA MET A 507 20.56 -34.68 -4.29
C MET A 507 20.04 -36.08 -4.61
N ASN A 508 20.60 -37.08 -3.97
CA ASN A 508 20.26 -38.49 -4.15
C ASN A 508 19.94 -39.11 -2.79
N VAL A 509 18.78 -39.75 -2.67
CA VAL A 509 18.34 -40.47 -1.48
C VAL A 509 18.36 -41.97 -1.80
N LYS A 510 19.20 -42.73 -1.09
CA LYS A 510 19.46 -44.16 -1.30
C LYS A 510 18.99 -44.99 -0.10
N PRO A 511 18.71 -46.29 -0.29
CA PRO A 511 18.47 -47.21 0.82
C PRO A 511 19.71 -47.31 1.72
N GLY A 512 19.52 -47.08 3.01
CA GLY A 512 20.54 -47.28 4.04
C GLY A 512 20.52 -48.71 4.60
N PRO A 513 21.40 -49.02 5.57
CA PRO A 513 21.43 -50.32 6.24
C PRO A 513 20.08 -50.66 6.90
N SER A 514 19.49 -51.80 6.54
CA SER A 514 18.17 -52.24 7.05
C SER A 514 18.14 -52.45 8.57
N THR A 515 19.29 -52.66 9.20
CA THR A 515 19.46 -52.83 10.65
C THR A 515 19.16 -51.58 11.48
N LEU A 516 19.03 -50.40 10.84
CA LEU A 516 18.76 -49.13 11.54
C LEU A 516 17.28 -48.93 11.92
N CYS A 517 16.36 -49.69 11.31
CA CYS A 517 14.92 -49.58 11.56
C CYS A 517 14.41 -50.79 12.36
N SER A 518 14.51 -50.73 13.68
CA SER A 518 14.15 -51.84 14.58
C SER A 518 12.66 -51.91 14.93
N SER A 519 11.90 -50.83 14.67
CA SER A 519 10.48 -50.70 15.00
C SER A 519 9.66 -50.30 13.77
N GLY A 520 9.00 -51.28 13.14
CA GLY A 520 8.10 -51.08 11.98
C GLY A 520 8.41 -52.04 10.82
N GLN A 521 7.45 -52.27 9.92
CA GLN A 521 7.71 -53.03 8.69
C GLN A 521 8.69 -52.24 7.80
N PRO A 522 9.86 -52.81 7.44
CA PRO A 522 10.85 -52.11 6.64
C PRO A 522 10.35 -51.93 5.21
N VAL A 523 10.37 -50.69 4.74
CA VAL A 523 9.93 -50.32 3.39
C VAL A 523 11.13 -50.31 2.46
N THR A 524 11.09 -51.13 1.41
CA THR A 524 12.13 -51.17 0.38
C THR A 524 11.83 -50.14 -0.72
N PHE A 525 12.89 -49.47 -1.20
CA PHE A 525 12.79 -48.48 -2.27
C PHE A 525 14.10 -48.47 -3.08
N THR A 526 14.08 -47.86 -4.26
CA THR A 526 15.28 -47.63 -5.07
C THR A 526 15.81 -46.21 -4.88
N ALA A 527 17.07 -45.96 -5.26
CA ALA A 527 17.62 -44.62 -5.19
C ALA A 527 16.76 -43.62 -5.98
N ILE A 528 16.42 -42.49 -5.36
CA ILE A 528 15.66 -41.39 -5.95
C ILE A 528 16.53 -40.13 -5.96
N SER A 529 16.39 -39.28 -6.98
CA SER A 529 17.28 -38.14 -7.22
C SER A 529 16.51 -36.90 -7.66
N SER A 530 16.96 -35.72 -7.24
CA SER A 530 16.36 -34.43 -7.62
C SER A 530 17.42 -33.34 -7.77
N LYS A 531 17.23 -32.46 -8.76
CA LYS A 531 18.10 -31.32 -9.01
C LYS A 531 17.50 -30.02 -8.48
N ASP A 532 18.35 -29.13 -7.99
CA ASP A 532 17.98 -27.77 -7.62
C ASP A 532 19.18 -26.80 -7.81
N ALA A 533 18.98 -25.50 -7.61
CA ALA A 533 20.01 -24.49 -7.79
C ALA A 533 19.93 -23.33 -6.79
N VAL A 534 21.09 -22.86 -6.33
CA VAL A 534 21.22 -21.64 -5.50
C VAL A 534 22.03 -20.58 -6.26
N LEU A 535 21.58 -19.33 -6.24
CA LEU A 535 22.33 -18.22 -6.83
C LEU A 535 23.40 -17.71 -5.85
N VAL A 536 24.67 -17.94 -6.17
CA VAL A 536 25.81 -17.49 -5.36
C VAL A 536 26.31 -16.14 -5.86
N SER A 537 26.26 -15.12 -5.01
CA SER A 537 26.70 -13.76 -5.32
C SER A 537 28.04 -13.42 -4.66
N PRO A 538 28.83 -12.48 -5.21
CA PRO A 538 30.02 -11.97 -4.52
C PRO A 538 29.60 -11.23 -3.24
N PRO A 539 30.48 -11.14 -2.22
CA PRO A 539 30.25 -10.27 -1.07
C PRO A 539 30.25 -8.79 -1.50
N GLY A 540 29.47 -7.97 -0.79
CA GLY A 540 29.31 -6.53 -1.04
C GLY A 540 28.05 -6.14 -1.83
N ILE A 541 27.80 -4.83 -1.92
CA ILE A 541 26.79 -4.26 -2.81
C ILE A 541 27.39 -4.10 -4.20
N GLN A 542 26.59 -4.39 -5.22
CA GLN A 542 26.97 -4.22 -6.62
C GLN A 542 26.05 -3.23 -7.31
N HIS A 543 26.64 -2.19 -7.91
CA HIS A 543 25.94 -1.28 -8.79
C HIS A 543 26.39 -1.53 -10.22
N LYS A 544 25.41 -1.58 -11.12
CA LYS A 544 25.68 -1.60 -12.55
C LYS A 544 25.64 -0.17 -13.04
N GLU A 545 26.67 0.21 -13.75
CA GLU A 545 26.79 1.48 -14.43
C GLU A 545 27.09 1.27 -15.89
N TYR A 546 26.66 2.22 -16.69
CA TYR A 546 26.93 2.25 -18.11
C TYR A 546 27.68 3.54 -18.41
N ASN A 547 28.97 3.41 -18.69
CA ASN A 547 29.77 4.55 -19.12
C ASN A 547 29.75 4.63 -20.64
N THR A 548 29.39 5.81 -21.14
CA THR A 548 29.25 6.12 -22.56
C THR A 548 30.36 7.06 -23.00
N THR A 549 31.02 6.72 -24.10
CA THR A 549 31.94 7.64 -24.78
C THR A 549 31.68 7.62 -26.27
N LEU A 550 31.78 8.80 -26.91
CA LEU A 550 31.56 8.96 -28.34
C LEU A 550 32.90 9.21 -29.04
N TYR A 551 33.23 8.36 -29.99
CA TYR A 551 34.43 8.48 -30.81
C TYR A 551 34.06 8.78 -32.25
N CYS A 552 34.57 9.87 -32.80
CA CYS A 552 34.39 10.24 -34.19
C CYS A 552 35.69 10.02 -34.98
N SER A 553 35.56 9.55 -36.22
CA SER A 553 36.67 9.38 -37.15
C SER A 553 36.38 10.08 -38.47
N GLN A 554 37.42 10.67 -39.05
CA GLN A 554 37.39 11.19 -40.43
C GLN A 554 38.11 10.26 -41.41
N ASN A 555 38.90 9.31 -40.91
CA ASN A 555 39.63 8.34 -41.72
C ASN A 555 40.06 7.14 -40.86
N LYS A 556 40.79 7.42 -39.78
CA LYS A 556 41.27 6.41 -38.84
C LYS A 556 41.39 6.99 -37.43
N GLN A 557 40.80 6.32 -36.44
CA GLN A 557 40.90 6.68 -35.02
C GLN A 557 41.15 5.42 -34.19
N SER A 558 42.14 5.44 -33.29
CA SER A 558 42.47 4.29 -32.44
C SER A 558 42.38 4.65 -30.97
N PHE A 559 41.87 3.72 -30.16
CA PHE A 559 41.86 3.81 -28.70
C PHE A 559 42.02 2.42 -28.07
N SER A 560 42.53 2.37 -26.84
CA SER A 560 42.77 1.11 -26.13
C SER A 560 41.84 0.98 -24.92
N LEU A 561 41.11 -0.13 -24.85
CA LEU A 561 40.30 -0.49 -23.69
C LEU A 561 41.22 -1.08 -22.62
N LYS A 562 41.45 -0.30 -21.56
CA LYS A 562 42.25 -0.75 -20.41
C LYS A 562 41.58 -1.93 -19.71
N LYS A 563 42.39 -2.92 -19.32
CA LYS A 563 41.93 -4.01 -18.45
C LYS A 563 41.43 -3.44 -17.13
N SER A 564 40.16 -3.71 -16.79
CA SER A 564 39.59 -3.39 -15.49
C SER A 564 38.69 -4.53 -15.01
N PRO A 565 38.83 -5.00 -13.75
CA PRO A 565 37.97 -6.04 -13.18
C PRO A 565 36.50 -5.61 -13.05
N SER A 566 36.23 -4.31 -13.12
CA SER A 566 34.87 -3.74 -13.06
C SER A 566 34.14 -3.85 -14.40
N ILE A 567 34.84 -3.87 -15.54
CA ILE A 567 34.20 -3.94 -16.87
C ILE A 567 33.76 -5.38 -17.16
N LYS A 568 32.47 -5.60 -17.35
CA LYS A 568 31.87 -6.89 -17.72
C LYS A 568 31.75 -7.07 -19.23
N LYS A 569 31.41 -5.99 -19.92
CA LYS A 569 31.14 -6.00 -21.35
C LYS A 569 31.40 -4.62 -21.93
N ALA A 570 32.00 -4.55 -23.11
CA ALA A 570 32.05 -3.34 -23.91
C ALA A 570 31.22 -3.56 -25.19
N THR A 571 30.43 -2.58 -25.59
CA THR A 571 29.62 -2.62 -26.81
C THR A 571 29.94 -1.39 -27.64
N ILE A 572 30.32 -1.59 -28.90
CA ILE A 572 30.57 -0.50 -29.85
C ILE A 572 29.41 -0.45 -30.82
N SER A 573 28.79 0.71 -31.02
CA SER A 573 27.59 0.89 -31.84
C SER A 573 27.71 2.17 -32.67
N SER A 574 27.33 2.13 -33.94
CA SER A 574 27.21 3.36 -34.76
C SER A 574 25.92 4.13 -34.47
N ASP A 575 24.96 3.51 -33.77
CA ASP A 575 23.64 4.07 -33.49
C ASP A 575 23.37 4.20 -31.97
N ILE A 576 22.57 5.19 -31.58
CA ILE A 576 22.02 5.38 -30.23
C ILE A 576 21.04 4.28 -29.83
N LEU A 577 20.50 3.51 -30.77
CA LEU A 577 19.59 2.38 -30.50
C LEU A 577 20.16 1.38 -29.47
N SER A 578 21.47 1.17 -29.44
CA SER A 578 22.11 0.31 -28.42
C SER A 578 21.99 0.87 -27.01
N LEU A 579 22.09 2.21 -26.86
CA LEU A 579 21.89 2.90 -25.58
C LEU A 579 20.42 2.86 -25.16
N ILE A 580 19.49 3.04 -26.12
CA ILE A 580 18.03 2.93 -25.90
C ILE A 580 17.66 1.53 -25.42
N HIS A 581 18.18 0.50 -26.09
CA HIS A 581 17.95 -0.90 -25.72
C HIS A 581 18.46 -1.21 -24.31
N LEU A 582 19.63 -0.70 -23.94
CA LEU A 582 20.16 -0.84 -22.58
C LEU A 582 19.28 -0.14 -21.56
N ASN A 583 18.84 1.09 -21.83
CA ASN A 583 17.97 1.85 -20.94
C ASN A 583 16.63 1.13 -20.69
N LEU A 584 15.99 0.59 -21.74
CA LEU A 584 14.74 -0.18 -21.63
C LEU A 584 14.93 -1.56 -20.97
N LYS A 585 16.08 -2.21 -21.19
CA LYS A 585 16.39 -3.52 -20.59
C LYS A 585 16.80 -3.45 -19.12
N ASP A 586 17.29 -2.30 -18.65
CA ASP A 586 17.64 -2.13 -17.26
C ASP A 586 16.36 -2.11 -16.43
N HIS A 587 15.84 -3.32 -16.18
CA HIS A 587 14.56 -3.58 -15.54
C HIS A 587 14.70 -3.17 -14.08
N HIS A 588 14.43 -1.90 -13.81
CA HIS A 588 14.29 -1.44 -12.45
C HIS A 588 13.10 -2.18 -11.84
N SER A 589 13.34 -2.89 -10.74
CA SER A 589 12.29 -3.60 -10.04
C SER A 589 11.17 -2.63 -9.58
N HIS A 590 11.49 -1.33 -9.46
CA HIS A 590 10.61 -0.22 -9.05
C HIS A 590 10.98 1.09 -9.76
N PRO A 591 10.47 1.31 -10.98
CA PRO A 591 10.70 2.57 -11.68
C PRO A 591 9.97 3.72 -10.97
N SER A 592 10.59 4.89 -10.90
CA SER A 592 9.93 6.11 -10.42
C SER A 592 8.98 6.64 -11.47
N VAL A 593 8.11 7.58 -11.07
CA VAL A 593 7.31 8.33 -12.05
C VAL A 593 8.19 8.98 -13.12
N VAL A 594 9.40 9.44 -12.78
CA VAL A 594 10.37 10.03 -13.73
C VAL A 594 10.92 8.97 -14.69
N ASP A 595 11.31 7.79 -14.21
CA ASP A 595 11.82 6.70 -15.07
C ASP A 595 10.73 6.22 -16.04
N LEU A 596 9.49 6.14 -15.56
CA LEU A 596 8.33 5.78 -16.36
C LEU A 596 8.09 6.81 -17.45
N LEU A 597 8.10 8.10 -17.10
CA LEU A 597 7.97 9.21 -18.05
C LEU A 597 9.09 9.21 -19.08
N ALA A 598 10.34 9.02 -18.65
CA ALA A 598 11.49 8.95 -19.55
C ALA A 598 11.36 7.77 -20.53
N SER A 599 10.96 6.59 -20.05
CA SER A 599 10.75 5.40 -20.88
C SER A 599 9.64 5.60 -21.92
N ILE A 600 8.52 6.22 -21.50
CA ILE A 600 7.40 6.57 -22.39
C ILE A 600 7.81 7.61 -23.42
N ALA A 601 8.51 8.67 -22.99
CA ALA A 601 9.02 9.72 -23.86
C ALA A 601 9.96 9.13 -24.93
N LEU A 602 10.95 8.33 -24.50
CA LEU A 602 11.89 7.66 -25.37
C LEU A 602 11.18 6.81 -26.43
N SER A 603 10.19 6.02 -26.00
CA SER A 603 9.38 5.19 -26.89
C SER A 603 8.62 6.03 -27.92
N SER A 604 8.06 7.16 -27.49
CA SER A 604 7.32 8.10 -28.34
C SER A 604 8.24 8.75 -29.37
N TYR A 605 9.44 9.19 -28.97
CA TYR A 605 10.41 9.80 -29.88
C TYR A 605 10.95 8.79 -30.90
N VAL A 606 11.27 7.56 -30.49
CA VAL A 606 11.69 6.50 -31.42
C VAL A 606 10.58 6.19 -32.43
N ALA A 607 9.33 6.08 -31.98
CA ALA A 607 8.19 5.80 -32.86
C ALA A 607 7.90 6.93 -33.86
N ASN A 608 8.13 8.19 -33.46
CA ASN A 608 7.85 9.37 -34.27
C ASN A 608 9.04 9.82 -35.14
N THR A 609 10.21 9.19 -35.04
CA THR A 609 11.42 9.56 -35.79
C THR A 609 11.65 8.60 -36.97
N PRO A 610 11.31 8.98 -38.22
CA PRO A 610 11.29 8.07 -39.36
C PRO A 610 12.68 7.54 -39.79
N HIS A 611 13.77 8.18 -39.37
CA HIS A 611 15.14 7.81 -39.77
C HIS A 611 15.76 6.72 -38.89
N LEU A 612 15.22 6.45 -37.70
CA LEU A 612 15.69 5.38 -36.81
C LEU A 612 15.12 4.03 -37.26
N LYS A 613 15.93 3.23 -37.97
CA LYS A 613 15.56 1.88 -38.42
C LYS A 613 15.70 0.86 -37.29
N ALA A 614 14.81 0.92 -36.30
CA ALA A 614 14.78 -0.08 -35.23
C ALA A 614 14.47 -1.49 -35.77
N THR A 615 15.19 -2.50 -35.26
CA THR A 615 14.91 -3.91 -35.56
C THR A 615 13.54 -4.31 -35.04
N GLU A 616 12.91 -5.32 -35.65
CA GLU A 616 11.58 -5.78 -35.21
C GLU A 616 11.58 -6.25 -33.75
N SER A 617 12.67 -6.89 -33.31
CA SER A 617 12.88 -7.27 -31.91
C SER A 617 12.91 -6.07 -30.95
N LEU A 618 13.50 -4.94 -31.38
CA LEU A 618 13.58 -3.73 -30.55
C LEU A 618 12.22 -3.02 -30.53
N LYS A 619 11.50 -2.96 -31.65
CA LYS A 619 10.12 -2.42 -31.69
C LYS A 619 9.17 -3.18 -30.77
N HIS A 620 9.24 -4.51 -30.79
CA HIS A 620 8.45 -5.35 -29.88
C HIS A 620 8.80 -5.08 -28.42
N LEU A 621 10.09 -4.96 -28.09
CA LEU A 621 10.54 -4.60 -26.75
C LEU A 621 10.02 -3.23 -26.33
N ILE A 622 10.16 -2.21 -27.18
CA ILE A 622 9.64 -0.86 -26.95
C ILE A 622 8.15 -0.93 -26.63
N ASN A 623 7.32 -1.50 -27.53
CA ASN A 623 5.87 -1.57 -27.32
C ASN A 623 5.50 -2.26 -26.00
N LYS A 624 6.18 -3.36 -25.67
CA LYS A 624 5.97 -4.11 -24.43
C LYS A 624 6.31 -3.26 -23.20
N GLU A 625 7.49 -2.63 -23.18
CA GLU A 625 7.91 -1.81 -22.04
C GLU A 625 7.09 -0.54 -21.93
N THR A 626 6.72 0.12 -23.04
CA THR A 626 5.85 1.30 -23.03
C THR A 626 4.48 0.99 -22.43
N ALA A 627 3.85 -0.12 -22.84
CA ALA A 627 2.55 -0.53 -22.31
C ALA A 627 2.62 -0.77 -20.80
N LYS A 628 3.69 -1.45 -20.34
CA LYS A 628 3.95 -1.66 -18.92
C LYS A 628 4.16 -0.33 -18.18
N SER A 629 5.00 0.56 -18.70
CA SER A 629 5.28 1.86 -18.11
C SER A 629 4.03 2.75 -18.02
N TYR A 630 3.16 2.71 -19.04
CA TYR A 630 1.89 3.41 -19.03
C TYR A 630 0.95 2.89 -17.93
N GLN A 631 0.84 1.57 -17.75
CA GLN A 631 0.03 1.03 -16.65
C GLN A 631 0.59 1.41 -15.28
N ASP A 632 1.93 1.38 -15.11
CA ASP A 632 2.57 1.78 -13.87
C ASP A 632 2.39 3.29 -13.57
N ILE A 633 2.46 4.17 -14.59
CA ILE A 633 2.36 5.61 -14.37
C ILE A 633 0.96 6.04 -13.91
N LEU A 634 -0.09 5.31 -14.30
CA LEU A 634 -1.45 5.56 -13.84
C LEU A 634 -1.59 5.42 -12.32
N SER A 635 -0.75 4.62 -11.67
CA SER A 635 -0.74 4.51 -10.20
C SER A 635 -0.24 5.77 -9.48
N TYR A 636 0.40 6.70 -10.20
CA TYR A 636 0.85 8.01 -9.71
C TYR A 636 -0.12 9.15 -10.07
N ARG A 637 -1.20 8.84 -10.80
CA ARG A 637 -2.21 9.82 -11.21
C ARG A 637 -3.31 9.95 -10.15
N LEU A 638 -3.66 11.18 -9.83
CA LEU A 638 -4.72 11.54 -8.90
C LEU A 638 -6.07 11.66 -9.61
N ARG A 639 -7.16 11.66 -8.83
CA ARG A 639 -8.54 11.70 -9.36
C ARG A 639 -8.85 12.98 -10.15
N ASP A 640 -8.18 14.07 -9.85
CA ASP A 640 -8.32 15.36 -10.53
C ASP A 640 -7.52 15.44 -11.85
N GLY A 641 -6.77 14.39 -12.19
CA GLY A 641 -5.94 14.32 -13.40
C GLY A 641 -4.50 14.73 -13.19
N SER A 642 -4.12 15.21 -12.01
CA SER A 642 -2.74 15.59 -11.69
C SER A 642 -1.85 14.39 -11.34
N PHE A 643 -0.54 14.58 -11.34
CA PHE A 643 0.44 13.54 -11.01
C PHE A 643 1.19 13.84 -9.71
N THR A 644 1.53 12.78 -8.99
CA THR A 644 2.28 12.81 -7.74
C THR A 644 3.50 11.88 -7.79
N ILE A 645 4.37 11.97 -6.78
CA ILE A 645 5.59 11.14 -6.65
C ILE A 645 5.39 9.83 -5.91
N SER A 646 4.24 9.64 -5.28
CA SER A 646 3.94 8.45 -4.50
C SER A 646 2.72 7.74 -5.04
N ARG A 647 2.73 6.41 -5.01
CA ARG A 647 1.55 5.59 -5.34
C ARG A 647 0.46 5.69 -4.27
N ARG A 648 0.75 6.28 -3.10
CA ARG A 648 -0.26 6.51 -2.05
C ARG A 648 -0.97 7.84 -2.24
N LYS A 649 -2.30 7.81 -2.20
CA LYS A 649 -3.21 8.93 -2.49
C LYS A 649 -3.20 10.10 -1.48
N GLN A 650 -2.27 10.11 -0.51
CA GLN A 650 -2.15 11.16 0.51
C GLN A 650 -1.01 12.15 0.23
N VAL A 651 -0.53 12.24 -1.02
CA VAL A 651 0.59 13.10 -1.40
C VAL A 651 0.12 14.18 -2.38
N HIS A 652 0.69 15.38 -2.24
CA HIS A 652 0.39 16.54 -3.07
C HIS A 652 0.70 16.30 -4.56
N SER A 653 0.00 17.03 -5.42
CA SER A 653 0.23 17.12 -6.88
C SER A 653 1.39 18.05 -7.20
N TYR A 654 2.17 17.76 -8.23
CA TYR A 654 3.30 18.59 -8.66
C TYR A 654 3.05 19.14 -10.07
N LEU A 655 3.11 20.47 -10.24
CA LEU A 655 2.83 21.12 -11.53
C LEU A 655 3.79 20.66 -12.64
N SER A 656 5.10 20.72 -12.41
CA SER A 656 6.12 20.33 -13.41
C SER A 656 5.98 18.87 -13.85
N LEU A 657 5.77 17.97 -12.88
CA LEU A 657 5.53 16.55 -13.15
C LEU A 657 4.25 16.32 -13.95
N THR A 658 3.17 17.02 -13.60
CA THR A 658 1.87 16.90 -14.27
C THR A 658 1.94 17.40 -15.72
N VAL A 659 2.64 18.50 -15.95
CA VAL A 659 2.85 19.10 -17.27
C VAL A 659 3.70 18.18 -18.15
N GLU A 660 4.76 17.60 -17.60
CA GLU A 660 5.56 16.63 -18.34
C GLU A 660 4.77 15.34 -18.66
N ALA A 661 4.01 14.83 -17.70
CA ALA A 661 3.13 13.67 -17.92
C ALA A 661 2.12 13.96 -19.02
N PHE A 662 1.52 15.15 -19.02
CA PHE A 662 0.63 15.58 -20.10
C PHE A 662 1.34 15.59 -21.46
N LYS A 663 2.54 16.19 -21.54
CA LYS A 663 3.32 16.23 -22.77
C LYS A 663 3.65 14.84 -23.31
N THR A 664 4.29 14.02 -22.48
CA THR A 664 4.77 12.68 -22.86
C THR A 664 3.63 11.76 -23.27
N LEU A 665 2.51 11.77 -22.54
CA LEU A 665 1.33 10.99 -22.90
C LEU A 665 0.64 11.51 -24.18
N THR A 666 0.67 12.82 -24.42
CA THR A 666 0.18 13.41 -25.66
C THR A 666 1.04 13.01 -26.86
N GLN A 667 2.36 12.96 -26.70
CA GLN A 667 3.30 12.47 -27.71
C GLN A 667 3.09 10.96 -27.98
N LEU A 668 2.90 10.16 -26.92
CA LEU A 668 2.60 8.73 -27.04
C LEU A 668 1.29 8.50 -27.80
N ARG A 669 0.25 9.30 -27.53
CA ARG A 669 -1.03 9.24 -28.25
C ARG A 669 -0.88 9.47 -29.76
N LYS A 670 0.11 10.29 -30.19
CA LYS A 670 0.40 10.52 -31.62
C LYS A 670 1.11 9.33 -32.28
N SER A 671 1.68 8.41 -31.50
CA SER A 671 2.36 7.22 -32.00
C SER A 671 1.37 6.10 -32.38
N ASN A 672 1.88 5.02 -32.97
CA ASN A 672 1.10 3.82 -33.29
C ASN A 672 0.70 2.97 -32.06
N ILE A 673 1.12 3.36 -30.84
CA ILE A 673 0.87 2.63 -29.59
C ILE A 673 -0.41 3.20 -28.93
N LYS A 674 -1.58 2.66 -29.28
CA LYS A 674 -2.89 3.13 -28.78
C LYS A 674 -3.22 2.61 -27.38
N VAL A 675 -2.56 3.16 -26.36
CA VAL A 675 -2.81 2.83 -24.93
C VAL A 675 -3.43 3.98 -24.13
N VAL A 676 -3.30 5.23 -24.61
CA VAL A 676 -3.71 6.44 -23.86
C VAL A 676 -5.19 6.75 -24.07
N GLN A 677 -5.93 7.01 -22.98
CA GLN A 677 -7.33 7.42 -23.03
C GLN A 677 -7.51 8.94 -23.14
N ASP A 678 -8.37 9.41 -24.06
CA ASP A 678 -8.58 10.84 -24.30
C ASP A 678 -9.19 11.59 -23.11
N GLY A 679 -10.15 10.96 -22.41
CA GLY A 679 -10.77 11.53 -21.20
C GLY A 679 -9.77 11.76 -20.07
N ASP A 680 -8.64 11.05 -20.09
CA ASP A 680 -7.60 11.23 -19.09
C ASP A 680 -6.72 12.44 -19.34
N LEU A 681 -6.32 12.64 -20.59
CA LEU A 681 -5.57 13.83 -21.01
C LEU A 681 -6.39 15.10 -20.83
N GLY A 682 -7.71 15.06 -21.12
CA GLY A 682 -8.60 16.21 -20.93
C GLY A 682 -8.64 16.69 -19.48
N ARG A 683 -8.76 15.76 -18.52
CA ARG A 683 -8.73 16.11 -17.08
C ARG A 683 -7.38 16.68 -16.63
N THR A 684 -6.29 16.10 -17.11
CA THR A 684 -4.94 16.61 -16.81
C THR A 684 -4.73 18.02 -17.38
N LEU A 685 -5.22 18.28 -18.60
CA LEU A 685 -5.17 19.61 -19.22
C LEU A 685 -5.98 20.65 -18.44
N ASP A 686 -7.22 20.30 -18.06
CA ASP A 686 -8.07 21.16 -17.23
C ASP A 686 -7.40 21.50 -15.90
N TRP A 687 -6.71 20.53 -15.30
CA TRP A 687 -5.96 20.75 -14.08
C TRP A 687 -4.83 21.76 -14.31
N ILE A 688 -4.01 21.60 -15.36
CA ILE A 688 -2.93 22.56 -15.68
C ILE A 688 -3.51 23.97 -15.88
N TYR A 689 -4.63 24.08 -16.58
CA TYR A 689 -5.25 25.38 -16.89
C TYR A 689 -5.75 26.10 -15.63
N ARG A 690 -6.27 25.37 -14.64
CA ARG A 690 -6.70 25.95 -13.35
C ARG A 690 -5.56 26.44 -12.47
N HIS A 691 -4.31 26.09 -12.80
CA HIS A 691 -3.11 26.51 -12.07
C HIS A 691 -2.40 27.70 -12.72
N GLN A 692 -3.00 28.31 -13.75
CA GLN A 692 -2.56 29.59 -14.28
C GLN A 692 -3.24 30.73 -13.52
N GLU A 693 -2.44 31.69 -13.06
CA GLU A 693 -2.97 32.87 -12.38
C GLU A 693 -3.53 33.92 -13.36
N ARG A 694 -4.22 34.93 -12.82
CA ARG A 694 -4.88 35.98 -13.63
C ARG A 694 -3.93 36.81 -14.48
N ASP A 695 -2.67 36.92 -14.08
CA ASP A 695 -1.60 37.58 -14.83
C ASP A 695 -0.99 36.68 -15.93
N GLY A 696 -1.51 35.46 -16.08
CA GLY A 696 -1.02 34.46 -17.02
C GLY A 696 0.17 33.66 -16.50
N CYS A 697 0.72 33.98 -15.34
CA CYS A 697 1.90 33.31 -14.81
C CYS A 697 1.57 31.94 -14.21
N PHE A 698 2.53 31.02 -14.34
CA PHE A 698 2.59 29.81 -13.53
C PHE A 698 3.62 30.02 -12.43
N TYR A 699 3.15 30.07 -11.18
CA TYR A 699 4.00 30.32 -10.03
C TYR A 699 4.66 29.03 -9.54
N GLN A 700 5.87 29.17 -9.00
CA GLN A 700 6.56 28.07 -8.33
C GLN A 700 5.72 27.61 -7.14
N GLN A 701 5.38 26.32 -7.11
CA GLN A 701 4.81 25.72 -5.91
C GLN A 701 5.92 25.65 -4.86
N LEU A 702 5.74 26.32 -3.71
CA LEU A 702 6.63 26.25 -2.56
C LEU A 702 6.71 24.80 -2.08
N THR A 703 7.65 24.04 -2.63
CA THR A 703 7.81 22.61 -2.37
C THR A 703 9.25 22.34 -1.97
N VAL A 704 9.41 21.51 -0.94
CA VAL A 704 10.73 21.10 -0.40
C VAL A 704 11.30 19.90 -1.18
N VAL A 705 10.72 19.58 -2.34
CA VAL A 705 11.00 18.34 -3.07
C VAL A 705 11.22 18.66 -4.55
N ASN A 706 12.47 18.57 -5.00
CA ASN A 706 12.85 18.60 -6.40
C ASN A 706 12.57 17.23 -7.02
N VAL A 707 11.32 17.07 -7.47
CA VAL A 707 10.77 15.82 -8.03
C VAL A 707 11.28 15.51 -9.45
N TRP A 708 11.85 16.51 -10.12
CA TRP A 708 12.14 16.48 -11.54
C TRP A 708 13.64 16.78 -11.79
N PRO A 709 14.29 16.25 -12.83
CA PRO A 709 15.66 16.64 -13.19
C PRO A 709 15.82 18.13 -13.57
N VAL A 710 14.72 18.91 -13.62
CA VAL A 710 14.76 20.37 -13.69
C VAL A 710 14.32 20.96 -12.36
N THR A 711 15.23 21.66 -11.70
CA THR A 711 14.89 22.57 -10.60
C THR A 711 14.45 23.90 -11.22
N LEU A 712 13.19 24.30 -10.97
CA LEU A 712 12.60 25.53 -11.46
C LEU A 712 12.53 26.56 -10.33
N ASP A 713 13.43 27.53 -10.36
CA ASP A 713 13.67 28.49 -9.25
C ASP A 713 13.00 29.85 -9.44
N SER A 714 12.26 30.03 -10.55
CA SER A 714 11.58 31.30 -10.82
C SER A 714 10.27 31.12 -11.55
N THR A 715 9.39 32.12 -11.39
CA THR A 715 8.13 32.23 -12.15
C THR A 715 8.40 32.23 -13.66
N LEU A 716 9.49 32.87 -14.10
CA LEU A 716 9.91 32.88 -15.51
C LEU A 716 10.22 31.47 -16.01
N GLN A 717 11.06 30.71 -15.29
CA GLN A 717 11.41 29.34 -15.66
C GLN A 717 10.18 28.43 -15.67
N THR A 718 9.34 28.53 -14.64
CA THR A 718 8.12 27.72 -14.52
C THR A 718 7.16 28.00 -15.68
N THR A 719 6.89 29.28 -15.95
CA THR A 719 5.98 29.69 -17.03
C THR A 719 6.55 29.31 -18.40
N ALA A 720 7.85 29.49 -18.64
CA ALA A 720 8.50 29.11 -19.89
C ALA A 720 8.49 27.58 -20.11
N PHE A 721 8.73 26.78 -19.06
CA PHE A 721 8.65 25.32 -19.12
C PHE A 721 7.25 24.83 -19.48
N VAL A 722 6.20 25.39 -18.84
CA VAL A 722 4.81 25.04 -19.15
C VAL A 722 4.45 25.43 -20.58
N ALA A 723 4.81 26.65 -21.01
CA ALA A 723 4.58 27.12 -22.36
C ALA A 723 5.25 26.22 -23.41
N ALA A 724 6.53 25.90 -23.23
CA ALA A 724 7.26 25.00 -24.12
C ALA A 724 6.60 23.62 -24.20
N SER A 725 6.25 23.02 -23.06
CA SER A 725 5.65 21.68 -23.01
C SER A 725 4.27 21.60 -23.68
N LEU A 726 3.46 22.66 -23.54
CA LEU A 726 2.17 22.76 -24.24
C LEU A 726 2.38 22.94 -25.75
N MET A 727 3.34 23.77 -26.18
CA MET A 727 3.67 23.92 -27.61
C MET A 727 4.16 22.59 -28.22
N GLU A 728 5.01 21.84 -27.53
CA GLU A 728 5.46 20.50 -27.94
C GLU A 728 4.30 19.49 -28.05
N SER A 729 3.24 19.69 -27.25
CA SER A 729 2.03 18.86 -27.28
C SER A 729 1.16 19.14 -28.52
N GLY A 730 1.45 20.19 -29.30
CA GLY A 730 0.75 20.56 -30.53
C GLY A 730 -0.24 21.71 -30.38
N PHE A 731 -0.21 22.43 -29.25
CA PHE A 731 -0.99 23.65 -29.09
C PHE A 731 -0.33 24.81 -29.84
N ASN A 732 -1.13 25.60 -30.55
CA ASN A 732 -0.60 26.66 -31.40
C ASN A 732 -0.03 27.83 -30.56
N ALA A 733 1.27 28.09 -30.74
CA ALA A 733 2.00 29.12 -30.02
C ALA A 733 1.56 30.56 -30.34
N THR A 734 0.88 30.77 -31.47
CA THR A 734 0.45 32.10 -31.95
C THR A 734 -1.08 32.29 -31.92
N SER A 735 -1.81 31.43 -31.21
CA SER A 735 -3.26 31.62 -31.04
C SER A 735 -3.54 32.97 -30.39
N SER A 736 -4.38 33.80 -31.04
CA SER A 736 -4.82 35.07 -30.49
C SER A 736 -6.02 34.94 -29.53
N ASP A 737 -6.53 33.72 -29.33
CA ASP A 737 -7.69 33.47 -28.47
C ASP A 737 -7.25 33.43 -26.99
N PRO A 738 -7.70 34.39 -26.16
CA PRO A 738 -7.32 34.49 -24.75
C PRO A 738 -7.85 33.34 -23.88
N ARG A 739 -8.70 32.46 -24.44
CA ARG A 739 -9.08 31.19 -23.79
C ARG A 739 -7.97 30.14 -23.80
N TYR A 740 -6.89 30.35 -24.57
CA TYR A 740 -5.72 29.46 -24.56
C TYR A 740 -4.64 29.98 -23.58
N PRO A 741 -4.32 29.20 -22.54
CA PRO A 741 -3.33 29.56 -21.52
C PRO A 741 -1.93 29.92 -22.04
N ILE A 742 -1.57 29.50 -23.25
CA ILE A 742 -0.27 29.79 -23.85
C ILE A 742 -0.10 31.28 -24.15
N THR A 743 -1.17 31.95 -24.59
CA THR A 743 -1.12 33.36 -25.00
C THR A 743 -0.90 34.27 -23.79
N THR A 744 -1.60 33.99 -22.69
CA THR A 744 -1.44 34.69 -21.40
C THR A 744 -0.13 34.29 -20.70
N ALA A 745 0.31 33.02 -20.80
CA ALA A 745 1.62 32.60 -20.29
C ALA A 745 2.75 33.36 -20.96
N TYR A 746 2.66 33.59 -22.27
CA TYR A 746 3.66 34.37 -22.98
C TYR A 746 3.63 35.87 -22.62
N GLN A 747 2.46 36.44 -22.30
CA GLN A 747 2.36 37.79 -21.74
C GLN A 747 3.07 37.88 -20.39
N CYS A 748 2.90 36.87 -19.53
CA CYS A 748 3.67 36.75 -18.29
C CYS A 748 5.18 36.66 -18.56
N ILE A 749 5.63 35.81 -19.50
CA ILE A 749 7.05 35.73 -19.86
C ILE A 749 7.58 37.12 -20.21
N LYS A 750 6.90 37.86 -21.08
CA LYS A 750 7.27 39.23 -21.45
C LYS A 750 7.36 40.20 -20.27
N SER A 751 6.44 40.12 -19.31
CA SER A 751 6.50 40.98 -18.12
C SER A 751 7.68 40.63 -17.22
N GLN A 752 7.99 39.34 -17.07
CA GLN A 752 9.12 38.86 -16.28
C GLN A 752 10.49 39.20 -16.92
N LEU A 753 10.58 39.29 -18.26
CA LEU A 753 11.80 39.73 -18.95
C LEU A 753 12.24 41.15 -18.56
N LEU A 754 11.32 42.00 -18.05
CA LEU A 754 11.65 43.36 -17.62
C LEU A 754 12.46 43.42 -16.32
N LEU A 755 12.57 42.32 -15.57
CA LEU A 755 13.27 42.24 -14.28
C LEU A 755 14.79 42.05 -14.41
N GLY A 756 15.31 41.78 -15.62
CA GLY A 756 16.70 42.06 -15.99
C GLY A 756 17.80 41.10 -15.53
N LYS A 757 17.51 39.88 -15.08
CA LYS A 757 18.52 38.83 -14.83
C LYS A 757 18.02 37.45 -15.24
N TYR A 758 18.80 36.72 -16.04
CA TYR A 758 18.47 35.37 -16.52
C TYR A 758 19.52 34.36 -16.05
N SER A 759 19.08 33.23 -15.51
CA SER A 759 19.94 32.06 -15.35
C SER A 759 20.14 31.35 -16.69
N ASP A 760 21.15 30.48 -16.80
CA ASP A 760 21.39 29.66 -17.99
C ASP A 760 20.15 28.84 -18.39
N LEU A 761 19.46 28.26 -17.41
CA LEU A 761 18.20 27.55 -17.66
C LEU A 761 17.11 28.47 -18.20
N SER A 762 17.03 29.71 -17.69
CA SER A 762 16.06 30.68 -18.19
C SER A 762 16.34 31.03 -19.65
N LEU A 763 17.61 31.26 -20.00
CA LEU A 763 18.01 31.54 -21.39
C LEU A 763 17.73 30.35 -22.31
N ALA A 764 18.02 29.12 -21.87
CA ALA A 764 17.76 27.91 -22.64
C ALA A 764 16.27 27.70 -22.93
N LEU A 765 15.42 27.83 -21.89
CA LEU A 765 13.96 27.73 -22.04
C LEU A 765 13.41 28.84 -22.93
N LEU A 766 13.87 30.08 -22.77
CA LEU A 766 13.43 31.22 -23.60
C LEU A 766 13.82 31.04 -25.06
N ALA A 767 15.07 30.66 -25.33
CA ALA A 767 15.54 30.41 -26.69
C ALA A 767 14.70 29.32 -27.36
N TYR A 768 14.36 28.27 -26.61
CA TYR A 768 13.53 27.20 -27.11
C TYR A 768 12.07 27.63 -27.35
N VAL A 769 11.44 28.34 -26.41
CA VAL A 769 10.08 28.89 -26.58
C VAL A 769 9.98 29.78 -27.82
N GLU A 770 10.95 30.67 -28.04
CA GLU A 770 10.96 31.53 -29.22
C GLU A 770 11.19 30.73 -30.51
N SER A 771 12.00 29.67 -30.47
CA SER A 771 12.16 28.77 -31.62
C SER A 771 10.86 28.03 -31.97
N LEU A 772 10.08 27.60 -30.97
CA LEU A 772 8.78 26.95 -31.15
C LEU A 772 7.71 27.91 -31.71
N ARG A 773 7.86 29.21 -31.43
CA ARG A 773 7.05 30.29 -32.02
C ARG A 773 7.49 30.69 -33.43
N ASN A 774 8.57 30.12 -33.94
CA ASN A 774 9.25 30.52 -35.18
C ASN A 774 9.80 31.97 -35.15
N ASP A 775 10.07 32.54 -33.98
CA ASP A 775 10.79 33.80 -33.84
C ASP A 775 12.30 33.52 -33.79
N ASN A 776 12.86 33.23 -34.96
CA ASN A 776 14.28 32.86 -35.08
C ASN A 776 15.23 34.00 -34.65
N ALA A 777 14.79 35.26 -34.73
CA ALA A 777 15.62 36.40 -34.36
C ALA A 777 15.80 36.48 -32.84
N GLU A 778 14.70 36.40 -32.08
CA GLU A 778 14.77 36.41 -30.63
C GLU A 778 15.37 35.09 -30.10
N ALA A 779 15.03 33.94 -30.71
CA ALA A 779 15.66 32.66 -30.38
C ALA A 779 17.19 32.71 -30.55
N ASN A 780 17.68 33.27 -31.67
CA ASN A 780 19.12 33.39 -31.95
C ASN A 780 19.81 34.35 -30.96
N LYS A 781 19.13 35.42 -30.55
CA LYS A 781 19.64 36.33 -29.52
C LYS A 781 19.83 35.62 -28.18
N ARG A 782 18.82 34.87 -27.72
CA ARG A 782 18.85 34.15 -26.43
C ARG A 782 19.84 32.99 -26.43
N ILE A 783 19.91 32.21 -27.49
CA ILE A 783 20.88 31.10 -27.58
C ILE A 783 22.32 31.64 -27.64
N THR A 784 22.57 32.76 -28.33
CA THR A 784 23.91 33.37 -28.38
C THR A 784 24.37 33.85 -27.00
N GLU A 785 23.46 34.46 -26.23
CA GLU A 785 23.71 34.84 -24.83
C GLU A 785 24.06 33.60 -23.99
N LEU A 786 23.25 32.53 -24.08
CA LEU A 786 23.51 31.26 -23.38
C LEU A 786 24.86 30.63 -23.76
N LEU A 787 25.20 30.61 -25.04
CA LEU A 787 26.46 30.05 -25.54
C LEU A 787 27.68 30.84 -25.05
N SER A 788 27.52 32.14 -24.76
CA SER A 788 28.61 32.94 -24.18
C SER A 788 28.99 32.53 -22.75
N HIS A 789 28.08 31.84 -22.05
CA HIS A 789 28.34 31.28 -20.72
C HIS A 789 28.91 29.84 -20.78
N ALA A 790 28.95 29.22 -21.96
CA ALA A 790 29.37 27.84 -22.10
C ALA A 790 30.89 27.68 -21.99
N THR A 791 31.34 26.56 -21.42
CA THR A 791 32.73 26.11 -21.52
C THR A 791 32.90 25.36 -22.83
N ASP A 792 33.73 25.87 -23.75
CA ASP A 792 34.11 25.20 -25.01
C ASP A 792 35.51 24.59 -24.85
N SER A 793 35.60 23.27 -24.88
CA SER A 793 36.86 22.52 -24.78
C SER A 793 37.34 21.98 -26.14
N GLY A 794 36.84 22.55 -27.24
CA GLY A 794 37.15 22.11 -28.61
C GLY A 794 36.07 21.18 -29.15
N GLU A 795 36.13 19.89 -28.79
CA GLU A 795 35.16 18.87 -29.24
C GLU A 795 33.84 18.89 -28.44
N GLU A 796 33.88 19.37 -27.21
CA GLU A 796 32.73 19.44 -26.31
C GLU A 796 32.37 20.89 -25.96
N MET A 797 31.08 21.12 -25.70
CA MET A 797 30.56 22.40 -25.19
C MET A 797 29.51 22.13 -24.10
N PHE A 798 29.64 22.76 -22.93
CA PHE A 798 28.79 22.45 -21.78
C PHE A 798 28.68 23.60 -20.76
N TRP A 799 27.76 23.44 -19.81
CA TRP A 799 27.54 24.36 -18.68
C TRP A 799 27.79 23.65 -17.35
N ASN A 800 28.39 24.37 -16.40
CA ASN A 800 28.62 23.90 -15.04
C ASN A 800 27.51 24.43 -14.12
N SER A 801 26.29 23.88 -14.27
CA SER A 801 25.12 24.23 -13.46
C SER A 801 24.35 22.99 -13.03
N GLU A 802 23.46 23.13 -12.04
CA GLU A 802 22.64 22.02 -11.53
C GLU A 802 21.73 21.39 -12.62
N ASN A 803 21.29 22.21 -13.58
CA ASN A 803 20.38 21.81 -14.68
C ASN A 803 21.12 21.56 -16.01
N ASN A 804 22.41 21.18 -15.97
CA ASN A 804 23.28 21.13 -17.15
C ASN A 804 22.76 20.24 -18.30
N LYS A 805 22.21 19.04 -18.02
CA LYS A 805 21.63 18.15 -19.04
C LYS A 805 20.43 18.78 -19.74
N GLU A 806 19.64 19.53 -18.98
CA GLU A 806 18.38 20.11 -19.42
C GLU A 806 18.64 21.35 -20.27
N ILE A 807 19.60 22.18 -19.83
CA ILE A 807 20.15 23.29 -20.61
C ILE A 807 20.71 22.76 -21.94
N ALA A 808 21.51 21.69 -21.90
CA ALA A 808 22.05 21.07 -23.10
C ALA A 808 20.93 20.55 -24.03
N GLY A 809 19.90 19.90 -23.48
CA GLY A 809 18.75 19.42 -24.24
C GLY A 809 18.02 20.55 -24.98
N TYR A 810 17.60 21.59 -24.26
CA TYR A 810 16.93 22.75 -24.87
C TYR A 810 17.83 23.49 -25.87
N ALA A 811 19.13 23.63 -25.57
CA ALA A 811 20.10 24.26 -26.47
C ALA A 811 20.25 23.48 -27.78
N ILE A 812 20.40 22.14 -27.71
CA ILE A 812 20.49 21.28 -28.90
C ILE A 812 19.22 21.43 -29.76
N LEU A 813 18.03 21.28 -29.18
CA LEU A 813 16.76 21.39 -29.92
C LEU A 813 16.60 22.76 -30.58
N THR A 814 16.96 23.83 -29.87
CA THR A 814 16.95 25.20 -30.41
C THR A 814 17.93 25.36 -31.58
N LEU A 815 19.17 24.88 -31.42
CA LEU A 815 20.21 24.97 -32.46
C LEU A 815 19.85 24.17 -33.71
N LEU A 816 19.22 23.00 -33.56
CA LEU A 816 18.73 22.20 -34.68
C LEU A 816 17.63 22.96 -35.47
N LYS A 817 16.70 23.63 -34.77
CA LYS A 817 15.69 24.51 -35.40
C LYS A 817 16.33 25.68 -36.14
N LEU A 818 17.37 26.28 -35.57
CA LEU A 818 18.14 27.37 -36.19
C LEU A 818 19.16 26.89 -37.25
N LYS A 819 19.26 25.58 -37.49
CA LYS A 819 20.20 24.94 -38.43
C LYS A 819 21.68 25.14 -38.08
N GLU A 820 21.99 25.38 -36.81
CA GLU A 820 23.34 25.57 -36.25
C GLU A 820 23.96 24.21 -35.83
N ASN A 821 24.02 23.28 -36.79
CA ASN A 821 24.32 21.86 -36.57
C ASN A 821 25.70 21.60 -35.91
N ALA A 822 26.71 22.43 -36.21
CA ALA A 822 28.06 22.25 -35.65
C ALA A 822 28.10 22.46 -34.14
N LYS A 823 27.39 23.48 -33.63
CA LYS A 823 27.28 23.76 -32.19
C LYS A 823 26.46 22.68 -31.49
N ALA A 824 25.36 22.23 -32.11
CA ALA A 824 24.54 21.14 -31.59
C ALA A 824 25.35 19.85 -31.40
N LYS A 825 26.24 19.50 -32.35
CA LYS A 825 27.14 18.34 -32.24
C LYS A 825 28.08 18.43 -31.04
N LYS A 826 28.70 19.58 -30.79
CA LYS A 826 29.61 19.77 -29.63
C LYS A 826 28.90 19.55 -28.30
N ILE A 827 27.69 20.09 -28.17
CA ILE A 827 26.89 19.93 -26.93
C ILE A 827 26.42 18.47 -26.78
N ALA A 828 26.00 17.82 -27.87
CA ALA A 828 25.60 16.43 -27.86
C ALA A 828 26.75 15.46 -27.51
N HIS A 829 27.97 15.78 -27.92
CA HIS A 829 29.18 15.01 -27.58
C HIS A 829 29.42 14.98 -26.06
N TRP A 830 29.21 16.11 -25.37
CA TRP A 830 29.23 16.16 -23.92
C TRP A 830 28.01 15.48 -23.27
N LEU A 831 26.80 15.71 -23.80
CA LEU A 831 25.56 15.22 -23.21
C LEU A 831 25.51 13.69 -23.20
N VAL A 832 25.97 13.03 -24.26
CA VAL A 832 25.94 11.56 -24.35
C VAL A 832 26.89 10.88 -23.37
N ARG A 833 27.92 11.59 -22.88
CA ARG A 833 28.88 11.12 -21.85
C ARG A 833 28.34 11.26 -20.43
N GLN A 834 27.25 11.99 -20.23
CA GLN A 834 26.66 12.16 -18.91
C GLN A 834 26.02 10.85 -18.41
N PRO A 835 25.97 10.59 -17.09
CA PRO A 835 25.26 9.44 -16.56
C PRO A 835 23.78 9.48 -16.97
N LYS A 836 23.27 8.32 -17.41
CA LYS A 836 21.86 8.12 -17.79
C LYS A 836 21.30 9.28 -18.63
N PRO A 837 21.89 9.57 -19.80
CA PRO A 837 21.57 10.78 -20.55
C PRO A 837 20.15 10.76 -21.15
N LEU A 838 19.49 9.59 -21.15
CA LEU A 838 18.12 9.37 -21.61
C LEU A 838 17.07 9.38 -20.47
N GLN A 839 17.44 9.70 -19.23
CA GLN A 839 16.48 9.76 -18.11
C GLN A 839 15.64 11.06 -18.12
N SER A 840 16.04 12.03 -18.92
CA SER A 840 15.28 13.25 -19.16
C SER A 840 14.59 13.17 -20.52
N SER A 841 13.32 13.56 -20.56
CA SER A 841 12.51 13.61 -21.78
C SER A 841 13.09 14.59 -22.81
N VAL A 842 13.55 15.78 -22.38
CA VAL A 842 14.16 16.78 -23.28
C VAL A 842 15.54 16.32 -23.76
N SER A 843 16.37 15.75 -22.87
CA SER A 843 17.67 15.21 -23.25
C SER A 843 17.53 14.03 -24.22
N SER A 844 16.53 13.18 -24.03
CA SER A 844 16.21 12.07 -24.94
C SER A 844 15.81 12.56 -26.32
N ALA A 845 14.92 13.56 -26.38
CA ALA A 845 14.51 14.18 -27.64
C ALA A 845 15.72 14.77 -28.37
N ALA A 846 16.53 15.57 -27.66
CA ALA A 846 17.73 16.21 -28.19
C ALA A 846 18.73 15.21 -28.74
N LEU A 847 19.05 14.15 -27.97
CA LEU A 847 20.00 13.13 -28.39
C LEU A 847 19.49 12.30 -29.57
N ILE A 848 18.20 11.98 -29.63
CA ILE A 848 17.60 11.26 -30.76
C ILE A 848 17.65 12.13 -32.03
N GLU A 849 17.28 13.41 -31.94
CA GLU A 849 17.20 14.30 -33.09
C GLU A 849 18.60 14.61 -33.65
N VAL A 850 19.55 14.94 -32.77
CA VAL A 850 20.94 15.24 -33.16
C VAL A 850 21.70 14.01 -33.67
N TRP A 851 21.28 12.78 -33.31
CA TRP A 851 21.99 11.56 -33.68
C TRP A 851 22.12 11.38 -35.19
N THR A 852 21.10 11.83 -35.92
CA THR A 852 21.07 11.81 -37.38
C THR A 852 22.33 12.43 -37.98
N LEU A 853 22.80 13.54 -37.39
CA LEU A 853 23.99 14.26 -37.84
C LEU A 853 25.32 13.52 -37.60
N PHE A 854 25.36 12.55 -36.67
CA PHE A 854 26.52 11.69 -36.42
C PHE A 854 26.56 10.46 -37.33
N THR A 855 25.40 10.05 -37.84
CA THR A 855 25.25 8.85 -38.69
C THR A 855 25.19 9.16 -40.18
N GLU A 856 24.89 10.42 -40.56
CA GLU A 856 24.76 10.86 -41.95
C GLU A 856 26.06 10.62 -42.73
N GLY A 857 25.98 9.82 -43.81
CA GLY A 857 27.13 9.47 -44.65
C GLY A 857 28.17 8.57 -43.98
N SER A 858 27.87 7.95 -42.83
CA SER A 858 28.84 7.11 -42.13
C SER A 858 29.14 5.80 -42.86
N ASN A 859 30.41 5.38 -42.86
CA ASN A 859 30.88 4.12 -43.43
C ASN A 859 31.87 3.41 -42.48
N LEU A 860 31.68 3.63 -41.18
CA LEU A 860 32.58 3.16 -40.13
C LEU A 860 32.72 1.64 -40.12
N LYS A 861 33.97 1.19 -39.99
CA LYS A 861 34.35 -0.19 -39.71
C LYS A 861 35.12 -0.24 -38.41
N VAL A 862 34.83 -1.25 -37.58
CA VAL A 862 35.51 -1.49 -36.32
C VAL A 862 36.47 -2.66 -36.46
N LYS A 863 37.72 -2.43 -36.10
CA LYS A 863 38.76 -3.46 -36.00
C LYS A 863 39.14 -3.64 -34.53
N VAL A 864 39.11 -4.88 -34.03
CA VAL A 864 39.45 -5.21 -32.64
C VAL A 864 40.63 -6.18 -32.61
N ASN A 865 41.71 -5.86 -31.89
CA ASN A 865 42.90 -6.70 -31.72
C ASN A 865 43.45 -7.28 -33.04
N ASN A 866 43.55 -6.45 -34.08
CA ASN A 866 44.03 -6.83 -35.42
C ASN A 866 43.22 -7.91 -36.16
N ARG A 867 41.99 -8.22 -35.72
CA ARG A 867 41.03 -9.06 -36.48
C ARG A 867 40.48 -8.31 -37.70
N ASP A 868 39.66 -8.97 -38.51
CA ASP A 868 39.00 -8.35 -39.66
C ASP A 868 38.08 -7.19 -39.23
N ALA A 869 38.05 -6.16 -40.07
CA ALA A 869 37.23 -4.98 -39.83
C ALA A 869 35.76 -5.28 -40.11
N ILE A 870 34.90 -5.05 -39.12
CA ILE A 870 33.45 -5.28 -39.20
C ILE A 870 32.77 -3.95 -39.50
N ALA A 871 31.99 -3.87 -40.57
CA ALA A 871 31.18 -2.69 -40.86
C ALA A 871 30.08 -2.53 -39.80
N LEU A 872 29.88 -1.31 -39.30
CA LEU A 872 28.78 -1.00 -38.39
C LEU A 872 27.63 -0.38 -39.18
N ASN A 873 26.75 -1.21 -39.75
CA ASN A 873 25.58 -0.71 -40.46
C ASN A 873 24.42 -0.44 -39.49
N GLY A 874 23.60 0.58 -39.76
CA GLY A 874 22.60 1.14 -38.83
C GLY A 874 21.89 0.14 -37.90
N GLY A 875 22.23 0.19 -36.61
CA GLY A 875 21.70 -0.66 -35.54
C GLY A 875 22.55 -1.88 -35.19
N GLU A 876 23.60 -2.21 -35.97
CA GLU A 876 24.56 -3.26 -35.64
C GLU A 876 25.54 -2.79 -34.56
N SER A 877 25.85 -3.70 -33.63
CA SER A 877 26.76 -3.44 -32.51
C SER A 877 27.80 -4.53 -32.39
N GLN A 878 29.06 -4.16 -32.19
CA GLN A 878 30.13 -5.10 -31.90
C GLN A 878 30.26 -5.27 -30.39
N ASN A 879 30.05 -6.49 -29.90
CA ASN A 879 30.23 -6.83 -28.49
C ASN A 879 31.65 -7.33 -28.24
N ILE A 880 32.28 -6.80 -27.19
CA ILE A 880 33.58 -7.22 -26.67
C ILE A 880 33.34 -7.71 -25.24
N LEU A 881 33.58 -9.01 -25.00
CA LEU A 881 33.52 -9.59 -23.66
C LEU A 881 34.64 -9.01 -22.78
N ALA A 882 34.46 -9.02 -21.45
CA ALA A 882 35.41 -8.50 -20.47
C ALA A 882 36.88 -8.68 -20.91
N PRO A 883 37.61 -7.58 -21.20
CA PRO A 883 38.96 -7.66 -21.76
C PRO A 883 39.89 -8.46 -20.84
N THR A 884 40.45 -9.57 -21.33
CA THR A 884 41.43 -10.39 -20.57
C THR A 884 42.80 -9.69 -20.48
N GLY A 885 43.06 -8.75 -21.40
CA GLY A 885 44.19 -7.82 -21.48
C GLY A 885 43.76 -6.50 -22.13
N ASN A 886 44.71 -5.58 -22.36
CA ASN A 886 44.41 -4.35 -23.11
C ASN A 886 43.92 -4.73 -24.51
N THR A 887 42.79 -4.14 -24.93
CA THR A 887 42.16 -4.44 -26.21
C THR A 887 42.22 -3.19 -27.08
N ASP A 888 42.94 -3.28 -28.20
CA ASP A 888 43.10 -2.18 -29.13
C ASP A 888 41.92 -2.17 -30.10
N VAL A 889 41.27 -1.02 -30.19
CA VAL A 889 40.12 -0.78 -31.05
C VAL A 889 40.49 0.32 -32.04
N GLN A 890 40.26 0.05 -33.32
CA GLN A 890 40.48 0.99 -34.40
C GLN A 890 39.18 1.18 -35.18
N LEU A 891 38.77 2.44 -35.33
CA LEU A 891 37.71 2.87 -36.21
C LEU A 891 38.32 3.28 -37.55
N GLU A 892 37.82 2.71 -38.65
CA GLU A 892 38.22 3.02 -40.03
C GLU A 892 37.03 3.62 -40.79
N GLY A 893 37.26 4.68 -41.56
CA GLY A 893 36.23 5.41 -42.30
C GLY A 893 35.77 6.70 -41.62
N THR A 894 34.67 7.26 -42.11
CA THR A 894 34.04 8.51 -41.65
C THR A 894 32.79 8.22 -40.85
N GLY A 895 32.61 8.89 -39.71
CA GLY A 895 31.41 8.82 -38.86
C GLY A 895 31.75 8.76 -37.37
N CYS A 896 30.74 8.57 -36.51
CA CYS A 896 30.95 8.40 -35.07
C CYS A 896 30.39 7.08 -34.54
N ALA A 897 31.04 6.53 -33.51
CA ALA A 897 30.62 5.32 -32.81
C ALA A 897 30.57 5.54 -31.30
N LEU A 898 29.51 5.02 -30.68
CA LEU A 898 29.35 4.92 -29.23
C LEU A 898 30.07 3.70 -28.69
N LEU A 899 30.89 3.92 -27.66
CA LEU A 899 31.39 2.89 -26.78
C LEU A 899 30.55 2.89 -25.50
N LEU A 900 29.93 1.74 -25.21
CA LEU A 900 29.12 1.47 -24.03
C LEU A 900 29.87 0.47 -23.15
N LEU A 901 30.30 0.89 -21.97
CA LEU A 901 30.97 0.04 -21.00
C LEU A 901 29.99 -0.36 -19.90
N ASP A 902 29.66 -1.64 -19.81
CA ASP A 902 28.93 -2.24 -18.68
C ASP A 902 29.92 -2.47 -17.54
N THR A 903 29.88 -1.59 -16.56
CA THR A 903 30.74 -1.62 -15.38
C THR A 903 29.96 -2.04 -14.15
N VAL A 904 30.57 -2.90 -13.34
CA VAL A 904 30.04 -3.26 -12.02
C VAL A 904 30.95 -2.65 -10.97
N GLU A 905 30.47 -1.61 -10.30
CA GLU A 905 31.10 -1.07 -9.11
C GLU A 905 30.75 -1.93 -7.89
N LYS A 906 31.75 -2.18 -7.05
CA LYS A 906 31.59 -2.95 -5.81
C LYS A 906 31.81 -2.00 -4.64
N PHE A 907 30.80 -1.89 -3.79
CA PHE A 907 30.91 -1.22 -2.50
C PHE A 907 30.96 -2.29 -1.40
N SER A 908 32.11 -2.40 -0.73
CA SER A 908 32.29 -3.28 0.43
C SER A 908 32.31 -2.53 1.76
N ASP A 909 32.63 -1.24 1.72
CA ASP A 909 32.99 -0.48 2.91
C ASP A 909 31.83 0.39 3.36
N GLU A 910 31.70 0.55 4.68
CA GLU A 910 30.66 1.41 5.25
C GLU A 910 30.95 2.86 4.88
N LYS A 911 29.93 3.53 4.34
CA LYS A 911 29.95 4.94 3.98
C LYS A 911 28.79 5.62 4.67
N LYS A 912 29.07 6.64 5.49
CA LYS A 912 28.07 7.42 6.25
C LYS A 912 28.34 8.90 6.04
N THR A 913 28.23 9.35 4.79
CA THR A 913 28.54 10.72 4.39
C THR A 913 27.32 11.64 4.54
N PHE A 914 26.11 11.13 4.34
CA PHE A 914 24.88 11.92 4.20
C PHE A 914 23.87 11.65 5.31
N PHE A 915 23.81 10.41 5.77
CA PHE A 915 22.93 9.88 6.79
C PHE A 915 23.74 9.14 7.86
N ASN A 916 23.55 9.54 9.11
CA ASN A 916 23.94 8.73 10.25
C ASN A 916 22.93 7.60 10.45
N MET A 917 23.23 6.44 9.88
CA MET A 917 22.46 5.21 10.06
C MET A 917 23.03 4.35 11.19
N THR A 918 22.16 3.89 12.09
CA THR A 918 22.50 2.95 13.17
C THR A 918 21.57 1.74 13.14
N VAL A 919 22.15 0.56 13.36
CA VAL A 919 21.43 -0.72 13.39
C VAL A 919 21.59 -1.32 14.78
N SER A 920 20.48 -1.67 15.42
CA SER A 920 20.46 -2.28 16.76
C SER A 920 19.39 -3.37 16.86
N GLY A 921 19.29 -4.04 18.01
CA GLY A 921 18.29 -5.09 18.27
C GLY A 921 18.58 -6.47 17.68
N LEU A 922 19.67 -6.64 16.91
CA LEU A 922 19.98 -7.87 16.17
C LEU A 922 20.09 -9.14 17.03
N ASN A 923 20.40 -9.01 18.32
CA ASN A 923 20.49 -10.09 19.31
C ASN A 923 19.17 -10.41 20.02
N THR A 924 18.09 -9.69 19.71
CA THR A 924 16.78 -9.86 20.34
C THR A 924 15.85 -10.66 19.43
N GLY A 925 15.13 -11.60 20.02
CA GLY A 925 14.14 -12.42 19.33
C GLY A 925 12.78 -12.33 19.99
N PHE A 926 11.73 -12.29 19.19
CA PHE A 926 10.35 -12.26 19.67
C PHE A 926 9.76 -13.66 19.53
N SER A 927 9.24 -14.25 20.61
CA SER A 927 8.78 -15.65 20.72
C SER A 927 9.88 -16.72 20.60
N THR A 928 10.79 -16.63 19.62
CA THR A 928 11.88 -17.60 19.39
C THR A 928 13.11 -16.91 18.81
N CYS A 929 14.29 -17.52 18.94
CA CYS A 929 15.49 -17.05 18.24
C CYS A 929 15.40 -17.14 16.70
N ARG A 930 14.41 -17.84 16.15
CA ARG A 930 14.19 -17.82 14.71
C ARG A 930 13.53 -16.52 14.24
N LYS A 931 12.87 -15.80 15.13
CA LYS A 931 12.22 -14.52 14.83
C LYS A 931 13.04 -13.39 15.43
N ARG A 932 13.67 -12.56 14.59
CA ARG A 932 14.59 -11.49 14.97
C ARG A 932 13.94 -10.13 14.76
N LEU A 933 14.27 -9.14 15.60
CA LEU A 933 13.83 -7.77 15.40
C LEU A 933 15.04 -6.86 15.15
N MET A 934 15.10 -6.21 13.99
CA MET A 934 16.15 -5.23 13.68
C MET A 934 15.59 -3.82 13.84
N ARG A 935 16.23 -2.99 14.66
CA ARG A 935 15.95 -1.55 14.72
C ARG A 935 16.93 -0.80 13.85
N LEU A 936 16.42 -0.10 12.84
CA LEU A 936 17.19 0.78 11.96
C LEU A 936 16.81 2.23 12.26
N CYS A 937 17.78 3.04 12.67
CA CYS A 937 17.58 4.48 12.85
C CYS A 937 18.39 5.26 11.82
N ILE A 938 17.82 6.35 11.32
CA ILE A 938 18.41 7.22 10.30
C ILE A 938 18.26 8.68 10.72
N LYS A 939 19.36 9.44 10.62
CA LYS A 939 19.36 10.90 10.79
C LYS A 939 20.20 11.55 9.71
N GLU A 940 19.68 12.60 9.10
CA GLU A 940 20.41 13.42 8.15
C GLU A 940 21.54 14.19 8.85
N THR A 941 22.74 14.17 8.28
CA THR A 941 23.93 14.82 8.87
C THR A 941 24.50 15.96 8.02
N GLY A 942 24.00 16.17 6.81
CA GLY A 942 24.49 17.19 5.87
C GLY A 942 23.52 18.36 5.67
N ASN A 943 24.02 19.47 5.11
CA ASN A 943 23.22 20.61 4.63
C ASN A 943 22.61 20.36 3.23
N GLN A 944 22.57 19.12 2.75
CA GLN A 944 21.97 18.75 1.46
C GLN A 944 20.49 18.43 1.66
N ASN A 945 19.62 18.90 0.78
CA ASN A 945 18.20 18.61 0.81
C ASN A 945 17.88 17.32 0.02
N PHE A 946 17.83 16.17 0.70
CA PHE A 946 17.41 14.86 0.16
C PHE A 946 15.91 14.72 -0.17
N ASN A 947 15.51 14.98 -1.41
CA ASN A 947 14.12 14.99 -1.90
C ASN A 947 13.26 13.80 -1.44
N ALA A 948 13.77 12.59 -1.61
CA ALA A 948 13.08 11.38 -1.19
C ALA A 948 14.07 10.26 -0.93
N SER A 949 14.31 9.91 0.34
CA SER A 949 15.25 8.85 0.67
C SER A 949 14.64 7.46 0.50
N VAL A 950 15.37 6.55 -0.13
CA VAL A 950 15.06 5.12 -0.18
C VAL A 950 16.06 4.35 0.64
N ILE A 951 15.54 3.50 1.53
CA ILE A 951 16.33 2.54 2.28
C ILE A 951 16.12 1.15 1.67
N LYS A 952 17.20 0.56 1.19
CA LYS A 952 17.26 -0.82 0.71
C LYS A 952 17.96 -1.71 1.72
N VAL A 953 17.20 -2.55 2.39
CA VAL A 953 17.69 -3.54 3.36
C VAL A 953 17.85 -4.88 2.66
N ASN A 954 19.08 -5.28 2.31
CA ASN A 954 19.34 -6.61 1.78
C ASN A 954 19.28 -7.64 2.90
N TYR A 955 18.63 -8.78 2.67
CA TYR A 955 18.48 -9.81 3.69
C TYR A 955 19.78 -10.58 3.86
N ALA A 956 20.10 -10.95 5.11
CA ALA A 956 21.13 -11.93 5.39
C ALA A 956 20.69 -13.31 4.85
N THR A 957 21.63 -14.09 4.31
CA THR A 957 21.35 -15.42 3.77
C THR A 957 20.63 -16.28 4.82
N GLY A 958 19.50 -16.87 4.44
CA GLY A 958 18.69 -17.69 5.34
C GLY A 958 17.71 -16.90 6.23
N PHE A 959 17.56 -15.59 6.03
CA PHE A 959 16.54 -14.76 6.66
C PHE A 959 15.61 -14.12 5.63
N THR A 960 14.35 -13.93 6.00
CA THR A 960 13.34 -13.18 5.25
C THR A 960 12.60 -12.23 6.20
N VAL A 961 11.96 -11.19 5.70
CA VAL A 961 11.12 -10.30 6.54
C VAL A 961 9.81 -10.99 6.91
N ASP A 962 9.34 -10.78 8.15
CA ASP A 962 8.00 -11.21 8.59
C ASP A 962 6.97 -10.17 8.12
N ASP A 963 6.27 -10.48 7.02
CA ASP A 963 5.33 -9.58 6.36
C ASP A 963 4.11 -9.24 7.23
N ARG A 964 3.65 -10.19 8.04
CA ARG A 964 2.53 -10.03 8.99
C ARG A 964 2.85 -9.02 10.08
N GLU A 965 4.08 -9.05 10.58
CA GLU A 965 4.56 -8.15 11.65
C GLU A 965 5.06 -6.80 11.13
N LEU A 966 5.51 -6.71 9.87
CA LEU A 966 6.09 -5.50 9.31
C LEU A 966 5.05 -4.38 9.19
N LEU A 967 3.88 -4.69 8.61
CA LEU A 967 2.83 -3.71 8.33
C LEU A 967 2.38 -2.93 9.58
N PRO A 968 1.98 -3.58 10.69
CA PRO A 968 1.59 -2.88 11.92
C PRO A 968 2.70 -1.98 12.47
N ARG A 969 3.97 -2.39 12.34
CA ARG A 969 5.13 -1.65 12.86
C ARG A 969 5.48 -0.42 12.02
N LEU A 970 5.28 -0.48 10.71
CA LEU A 970 5.47 0.67 9.82
C LEU A 970 4.25 1.61 9.80
N ALA A 971 3.04 1.10 9.99
CA ALA A 971 1.80 1.88 9.93
C ALA A 971 1.69 2.98 11.01
N ILE A 972 2.43 2.83 12.11
CA ILE A 972 2.45 3.80 13.22
C ILE A 972 3.20 5.09 12.84
N ARG A 973 4.06 5.06 11.80
CA ARG A 973 4.96 6.17 11.47
C ARG A 973 4.61 6.80 10.13
N GLN A 974 4.36 8.12 10.12
CA GLN A 974 3.99 8.86 8.90
C GLN A 974 5.16 9.05 7.91
N VAL A 975 6.41 8.80 8.33
CA VAL A 975 7.61 9.02 7.51
C VAL A 975 7.74 7.98 6.39
N VAL A 976 7.31 6.73 6.60
CA VAL A 976 7.33 5.70 5.55
C VAL A 976 6.17 5.94 4.59
N SER A 977 6.49 6.46 3.41
CA SER A 977 5.51 6.72 2.35
C SER A 977 5.04 5.43 1.71
N ASP A 978 5.95 4.48 1.47
CA ASP A 978 5.63 3.16 0.94
C ASP A 978 6.71 2.14 1.30
N PHE A 979 6.42 0.86 1.11
CA PHE A 979 7.44 -0.19 1.23
C PHE A 979 7.18 -1.34 0.27
N LYS A 980 8.23 -2.09 -0.07
CA LYS A 980 8.07 -3.33 -0.83
C LYS A 980 8.97 -4.44 -0.32
N ILE A 981 8.36 -5.59 -0.11
CA ILE A 981 9.02 -6.84 0.22
C ILE A 981 9.40 -7.54 -1.09
N GLN A 982 10.66 -7.94 -1.20
CA GLN A 982 11.18 -8.76 -2.29
C GLN A 982 11.85 -9.99 -1.69
N GLN A 983 12.09 -11.02 -2.49
CA GLN A 983 12.65 -12.29 -1.98
C GLN A 983 13.97 -12.11 -1.20
N ASN A 984 14.78 -11.09 -1.55
CA ASN A 984 16.13 -10.91 -1.02
C ASN A 984 16.39 -9.52 -0.40
N TYR A 985 15.41 -8.61 -0.44
CA TYR A 985 15.57 -7.26 0.11
C TYR A 985 14.23 -6.60 0.42
N LEU A 986 14.23 -5.64 1.34
CA LEU A 986 13.11 -4.75 1.67
C LEU A 986 13.46 -3.35 1.19
N LEU A 987 12.55 -2.71 0.47
CA LEU A 987 12.64 -1.28 0.17
C LEU A 987 11.68 -0.50 1.05
N LEU A 988 12.18 0.55 1.68
CA LEU A 988 11.40 1.55 2.39
C LEU A 988 11.54 2.87 1.64
N TYR A 989 10.42 3.46 1.25
CA TYR A 989 10.35 4.79 0.66
C TYR A 989 10.00 5.78 1.76
N LEU A 990 10.86 6.76 2.00
CA LEU A 990 10.66 7.77 3.03
C LEU A 990 10.14 9.05 2.39
N ARG A 991 9.23 9.74 3.09
CA ARG A 991 8.92 11.14 2.79
C ARG A 991 10.09 12.00 3.25
N PRO A 992 10.30 13.19 2.67
CA PRO A 992 11.31 14.11 3.19
C PRO A 992 11.04 14.41 4.68
N PHE A 993 12.06 14.22 5.52
CA PHE A 993 11.98 14.39 6.99
C PHE A 993 13.09 15.32 7.52
N TYR A 994 13.45 16.33 6.72
CA TYR A 994 14.55 17.25 7.00
C TYR A 994 14.42 17.96 8.34
N ASN A 995 15.57 18.23 8.97
CA ASN A 995 15.66 19.00 10.22
C ASN A 995 14.92 18.39 11.42
N ALA A 996 14.56 17.10 11.37
CA ALA A 996 14.02 16.41 12.54
C ALA A 996 15.07 16.40 13.67
N PRO A 997 14.74 16.85 14.90
CA PRO A 997 15.70 16.90 16.00
C PRO A 997 16.17 15.50 16.40
N GLU A 998 15.28 14.50 16.28
CA GLU A 998 15.53 13.11 16.64
C GLU A 998 15.72 12.21 15.39
N PRO A 999 16.51 11.13 15.50
CA PRO A 999 16.63 10.13 14.44
C PRO A 999 15.29 9.40 14.21
N GLU A 1000 14.97 9.15 12.94
CA GLU A 1000 13.81 8.33 12.59
C GLU A 1000 14.16 6.84 12.67
N CYS A 1001 13.38 6.07 13.42
CA CYS A 1001 13.67 4.66 13.70
C CYS A 1001 12.56 3.72 13.22
N PHE A 1002 12.95 2.60 12.63
CA PHE A 1002 12.07 1.57 12.08
C PHE A 1002 12.41 0.21 12.69
N ASP A 1003 11.39 -0.52 13.12
CA ASP A 1003 11.54 -1.89 13.64
C ASP A 1003 11.13 -2.89 12.55
N ILE A 1004 12.12 -3.61 12.01
CA ILE A 1004 11.99 -4.54 10.88
C ILE A 1004 12.09 -5.98 11.40
N PRO A 1005 10.99 -6.75 11.39
CA PRO A 1005 10.98 -8.13 11.86
C PRO A 1005 11.49 -9.10 10.78
N PHE A 1006 12.32 -10.07 11.18
CA PHE A 1006 12.88 -11.11 10.32
C PHE A 1006 12.56 -12.51 10.85
N ILE A 1007 12.39 -13.47 9.96
CA ILE A 1007 12.28 -14.90 10.24
C ILE A 1007 13.48 -15.62 9.61
N GLN A 1008 14.15 -16.47 10.40
CA GLN A 1008 15.20 -17.36 9.94
C GLN A 1008 14.59 -18.60 9.30
N THR A 1009 14.71 -18.70 7.98
CA THR A 1009 14.28 -19.85 7.19
C THR A 1009 15.34 -20.94 7.14
N HIS A 1010 16.62 -20.56 7.13
CA HIS A 1010 17.76 -21.48 7.01
C HIS A 1010 18.91 -21.08 7.96
N ILE A 1011 19.61 -22.06 8.53
CA ILE A 1011 20.77 -21.83 9.40
C ILE A 1011 22.05 -21.96 8.57
N VAL A 1012 22.59 -20.82 8.14
CA VAL A 1012 23.79 -20.73 7.29
C VAL A 1012 25.04 -20.73 8.18
N GLN A 1013 26.05 -21.52 7.81
CA GLN A 1013 27.35 -21.49 8.50
C GLN A 1013 28.30 -20.54 7.77
N ASN A 1014 29.22 -19.92 8.51
CA ASN A 1014 30.13 -18.87 8.00
C ASN A 1014 29.38 -17.72 7.30
N SER A 1015 28.21 -17.33 7.84
CA SER A 1015 27.35 -16.28 7.29
C SER A 1015 28.12 -14.97 7.11
N ARG A 1016 27.96 -14.34 5.95
CA ARG A 1016 28.53 -13.03 5.65
C ARG A 1016 27.59 -11.90 6.09
N PRO A 1017 28.11 -10.70 6.35
CA PRO A 1017 27.27 -9.54 6.62
C PRO A 1017 26.34 -9.22 5.45
N ALA A 1018 25.14 -8.78 5.81
CA ALA A 1018 24.19 -8.16 4.89
C ALA A 1018 24.35 -6.64 4.92
N TYR A 1019 23.77 -5.95 3.95
CA TYR A 1019 23.99 -4.53 3.75
C TYR A 1019 22.67 -3.76 3.65
N ILE A 1020 22.66 -2.59 4.27
CA ILE A 1020 21.61 -1.58 4.19
C ILE A 1020 22.18 -0.40 3.42
N GLU A 1021 21.46 0.02 2.39
CA GLU A 1021 21.82 1.14 1.53
C GLU A 1021 20.76 2.24 1.66
N SER A 1022 21.17 3.48 1.90
CA SER A 1022 20.30 4.65 1.86
C SER A 1022 20.78 5.61 0.79
N TYR A 1023 19.87 6.07 -0.06
CA TYR A 1023 20.19 6.99 -1.14
C TYR A 1023 18.99 7.88 -1.47
N ASP A 1024 19.25 9.06 -2.07
CA ASP A 1024 18.18 9.88 -2.63
C ASP A 1024 17.60 9.19 -3.87
N TYR A 1025 16.30 8.94 -3.89
CA TYR A 1025 15.63 8.24 -4.98
C TYR A 1025 15.80 8.93 -6.34
N TYR A 1026 15.91 10.26 -6.37
CA TYR A 1026 16.02 11.07 -7.57
C TYR A 1026 17.50 11.43 -7.88
N GLU A 1027 18.30 11.82 -6.88
CA GLU A 1027 19.70 12.23 -7.12
C GLU A 1027 20.67 11.05 -7.30
N TYR A 1028 20.43 9.92 -6.63
CA TYR A 1028 21.19 8.67 -6.87
C TYR A 1028 21.21 8.28 -8.35
N ARG A 1029 20.28 8.82 -9.13
CA ARG A 1029 20.08 8.48 -10.53
C ARG A 1029 20.67 9.52 -11.49
N SER A 1030 20.92 10.75 -11.05
CA SER A 1030 21.34 11.86 -11.91
C SER A 1030 22.83 12.19 -11.84
N SER A 1031 23.52 11.86 -10.75
CA SER A 1031 24.91 12.30 -10.49
C SER A 1031 25.98 11.24 -10.82
N LEU A 1032 27.20 11.71 -11.12
CA LEU A 1032 28.43 10.89 -11.23
C LEU A 1032 28.96 10.45 -9.85
N ASN A 1033 28.57 11.16 -8.78
CA ASN A 1033 29.05 10.94 -7.42
C ASN A 1033 27.94 10.24 -6.63
N HIS A 1034 27.95 8.90 -6.59
CA HIS A 1034 26.99 8.09 -5.86
C HIS A 1034 26.76 8.62 -4.42
N PHE A 1035 25.65 9.36 -4.25
CA PHE A 1035 25.15 9.90 -3.00
C PHE A 1035 24.38 8.80 -2.25
N SER A 1036 25.11 7.74 -1.89
CA SER A 1036 24.58 6.60 -1.15
C SER A 1036 25.43 6.33 0.07
N ASP A 1037 24.76 6.03 1.18
CA ASP A 1037 25.36 5.54 2.39
C ASP A 1037 25.06 4.06 2.58
N VAL A 1038 26.05 3.35 3.11
CA VAL A 1038 26.02 1.90 3.27
C VAL A 1038 26.41 1.52 4.68
N VAL A 1039 25.61 0.68 5.32
CA VAL A 1039 25.88 0.07 6.63
C VAL A 1039 25.78 -1.44 6.52
N LYS A 1040 26.67 -2.16 7.18
CA LYS A 1040 26.61 -3.63 7.25
C LYS A 1040 25.96 -4.09 8.56
N TYR A 1041 25.29 -5.24 8.52
CA TYR A 1041 24.73 -5.88 9.70
C TYR A 1041 24.85 -7.40 9.63
N SER A 1042 24.79 -8.06 10.79
CA SER A 1042 24.84 -9.52 10.88
C SER A 1042 24.05 -10.00 12.09
N PHE A 1043 23.24 -11.03 11.90
CA PHE A 1043 22.53 -11.64 13.03
C PHE A 1043 23.48 -12.54 13.83
N PRO A 1044 23.61 -12.34 15.15
CA PRO A 1044 24.38 -13.24 16.00
C PRO A 1044 23.71 -14.63 16.07
N LYS A 1045 24.54 -15.67 16.24
CA LYS A 1045 24.09 -17.05 16.42
C LYS A 1045 23.23 -17.20 17.69
N GLU A 1046 23.68 -16.57 18.77
CA GLU A 1046 22.96 -16.52 20.04
C GLU A 1046 21.98 -15.35 20.10
N CYS A 1047 20.94 -15.50 20.91
CA CYS A 1047 19.96 -14.44 21.10
C CYS A 1047 19.19 -14.59 22.41
N ASN A 1048 18.78 -13.43 22.92
CA ASN A 1048 17.89 -13.32 24.06
C ASN A 1048 16.44 -13.26 23.57
N VAL A 1049 15.64 -14.25 23.98
CA VAL A 1049 14.19 -14.29 23.70
C VAL A 1049 13.45 -13.59 24.82
N THR A 1050 12.73 -12.52 24.51
CA THR A 1050 11.84 -11.88 25.49
C THR A 1050 10.52 -12.66 25.58
N LYS A 1051 10.20 -13.19 26.77
CA LYS A 1051 8.88 -13.75 27.08
C LYS A 1051 7.91 -12.61 27.40
N GLU A 1052 7.53 -11.84 26.40
CA GLU A 1052 6.34 -10.96 26.39
C GLU A 1052 6.34 -10.15 25.09
N MET A 1053 5.30 -10.35 24.27
CA MET A 1053 4.68 -9.34 23.39
C MET A 1053 3.33 -9.94 22.95
N SER A 1054 2.35 -9.94 23.85
CA SER A 1054 0.96 -9.75 23.40
C SER A 1054 0.91 -8.33 22.88
N HIS A 1055 0.37 -8.11 21.68
CA HIS A 1055 0.25 -6.79 21.10
C HIS A 1055 -0.37 -5.80 22.09
N THR A 1056 0.22 -4.60 22.15
CA THR A 1056 -0.14 -3.41 22.96
C THR A 1056 0.40 -3.31 24.40
N LYS A 1057 1.73 -3.16 24.58
CA LYS A 1057 2.31 -2.27 25.61
C LYS A 1057 3.77 -1.87 25.33
N ARG A 1058 3.93 -0.58 25.00
CA ARG A 1058 5.11 0.33 25.04
C ARG A 1058 6.45 -0.07 24.41
N LEU A 1059 6.85 0.77 23.46
CA LEU A 1059 8.22 1.25 23.30
C LEU A 1059 8.20 2.78 23.43
N HIS A 1060 8.28 3.28 24.67
CA HIS A 1060 8.98 4.52 24.98
C HIS A 1060 9.85 4.26 26.22
N SER A 1061 11.14 4.56 26.03
CA SER A 1061 12.22 4.76 27.00
C SER A 1061 12.67 3.61 27.90
N ALA A 1062 13.85 3.06 27.58
CA ALA A 1062 14.83 2.56 28.56
C ALA A 1062 16.27 2.80 28.03
N GLU A 1063 16.75 4.02 28.19
CA GLU A 1063 18.16 4.42 28.33
C GLU A 1063 18.10 5.49 29.44
N HIS A 1064 18.83 5.48 30.57
CA HIS A 1064 20.09 4.86 30.97
C HIS A 1064 20.13 4.66 32.50
N GLY A 1065 21.04 3.83 32.98
CA GLY A 1065 21.73 4.01 34.26
C GLY A 1065 23.13 3.41 34.13
N GLY A 1066 24.23 3.95 34.66
CA GLY A 1066 24.62 5.17 35.38
C GLY A 1066 26.17 5.14 35.42
N VAL A 1067 26.93 6.24 35.52
CA VAL A 1067 27.48 6.92 36.73
C VAL A 1067 28.74 7.66 36.17
N SER A 1068 29.10 8.94 36.38
CA SER A 1068 29.38 9.71 37.60
C SER A 1068 29.62 11.22 37.31
N ARG A 1069 29.03 12.07 38.15
CA ARG A 1069 29.47 13.35 38.75
C ARG A 1069 29.86 14.61 37.93
N ARG A 1070 29.04 15.66 38.19
CA ARG A 1070 29.31 17.07 38.63
C ARG A 1070 30.16 17.96 37.69
N ILE A 1071 29.93 19.26 37.42
CA ILE A 1071 29.35 20.44 38.11
C ILE A 1071 28.88 21.38 36.96
N GLY A 1072 27.70 21.99 36.97
CA GLY A 1072 27.57 23.41 37.34
C GLY A 1072 26.70 24.19 36.35
N ASP A 1073 25.77 24.97 36.93
CA ASP A 1073 24.82 25.91 36.35
C ASP A 1073 25.33 26.80 35.20
N GLU A 1074 24.45 27.13 34.24
CA GLU A 1074 23.81 28.45 34.20
C GLU A 1074 22.53 28.49 33.32
N ASN A 1075 21.63 29.39 33.70
CA ASN A 1075 20.21 29.52 33.36
C ASN A 1075 19.89 30.22 32.02
N LYS A 1076 18.62 30.01 31.60
CA LYS A 1076 17.63 30.86 30.86
C LYS A 1076 17.26 30.26 29.49
N ASP A 1077 16.01 29.92 29.17
CA ASP A 1077 14.74 30.61 29.45
C ASP A 1077 13.57 29.69 29.89
N LEU A 1078 12.71 30.26 30.75
CA LEU A 1078 11.52 29.66 31.35
C LEU A 1078 10.24 30.23 30.70
N THR A 1079 9.36 29.34 30.23
CA THR A 1079 7.97 29.66 29.87
C THR A 1079 7.12 29.93 31.12
N GLU A 1080 6.37 31.04 31.12
CA GLU A 1080 5.49 31.49 32.20
C GLU A 1080 4.31 30.53 32.50
N ALA A 1081 3.98 30.36 33.79
CA ALA A 1081 2.74 29.71 34.21
C ALA A 1081 1.53 30.57 33.81
N ARG A 1082 0.64 30.03 32.96
CA ARG A 1082 -0.55 30.73 32.45
C ARG A 1082 -1.59 30.94 33.57
N VAL A 1083 -2.03 32.18 33.71
CA VAL A 1083 -3.05 32.64 34.67
C VAL A 1083 -4.44 32.58 34.02
N PHE A 1084 -5.45 32.08 34.72
CA PHE A 1084 -6.84 31.96 34.23
C PHE A 1084 -7.84 32.38 35.31
N ARG A 1085 -9.13 32.50 34.96
CA ARG A 1085 -10.18 32.84 35.94
C ARG A 1085 -10.45 31.66 36.87
N CYS A 1086 -10.55 31.91 38.18
CA CYS A 1086 -10.77 30.86 39.17
C CYS A 1086 -12.08 30.10 38.95
N PRO A 1087 -12.12 28.77 39.14
CA PRO A 1087 -13.35 27.99 39.26
C PRO A 1087 -14.19 28.44 40.48
N GLU A 1088 -15.50 28.21 40.45
CA GLU A 1088 -16.37 28.47 41.61
C GLU A 1088 -15.97 27.57 42.81
N GLY A 1089 -15.77 28.18 43.99
CA GLY A 1089 -15.40 27.48 45.23
C GLY A 1089 -13.98 27.75 45.77
N VAL A 1090 -13.13 28.46 45.02
CA VAL A 1090 -11.81 28.91 45.52
C VAL A 1090 -12.00 30.02 46.56
N LYS A 1091 -11.41 29.86 47.76
CA LYS A 1091 -11.52 30.82 48.88
C LYS A 1091 -10.81 32.15 48.58
N ASP A 1092 -11.36 33.24 49.13
CA ASP A 1092 -10.99 34.63 48.81
C ASP A 1092 -9.77 35.18 49.55
N SER A 1093 -9.05 34.33 50.29
CA SER A 1093 -7.90 34.75 51.08
C SER A 1093 -6.78 33.71 51.04
N CYS A 1094 -5.54 34.20 51.00
CA CYS A 1094 -4.35 33.34 51.12
C CYS A 1094 -4.21 32.81 52.56
N PRO A 1095 -3.71 31.58 52.76
CA PRO A 1095 -3.35 31.09 54.09
C PRO A 1095 -2.28 31.99 54.72
N ASP A 1096 -2.50 32.47 55.94
CA ASP A 1096 -1.58 33.41 56.60
C ASP A 1096 -0.36 32.67 57.20
N CYS A 1097 0.67 32.46 56.37
CA CYS A 1097 1.95 31.86 56.76
C CYS A 1097 3.07 32.91 56.76
N ARG A 1098 2.90 34.03 57.47
CA ARG A 1098 3.89 35.12 57.49
C ARG A 1098 5.11 34.90 58.39
N SER A 1099 5.17 33.83 59.19
CA SER A 1099 6.31 33.54 60.09
C SER A 1099 6.97 32.16 59.92
N ALA A 1100 6.65 31.41 58.86
CA ALA A 1100 7.21 30.08 58.66
C ALA A 1100 8.59 30.14 57.96
N ASN A 1101 9.60 29.62 58.66
CA ASN A 1101 11.00 29.56 58.24
C ASN A 1101 11.17 28.80 56.91
N HIS A 1102 12.21 29.12 56.14
CA HIS A 1102 12.39 28.72 54.73
C HIS A 1102 12.39 27.18 54.51
N HIS A 1103 12.51 26.40 55.58
CA HIS A 1103 12.46 24.94 55.60
C HIS A 1103 11.04 24.36 55.41
N TYR A 1104 10.00 24.94 56.04
CA TYR A 1104 8.61 24.43 55.92
C TYR A 1104 7.97 24.70 54.56
N LYS A 1105 8.41 25.74 53.84
CA LYS A 1105 7.95 26.04 52.47
C LYS A 1105 8.33 24.96 51.46
N ASN A 1106 9.35 24.14 51.76
CA ASN A 1106 9.76 23.01 50.92
C ASN A 1106 9.08 21.68 51.32
N GLU A 1107 8.59 21.55 52.55
CA GLU A 1107 7.89 20.35 53.05
C GLU A 1107 6.47 20.22 52.46
N ILE A 1108 5.74 21.33 52.27
CA ILE A 1108 4.41 21.31 51.62
C ILE A 1108 4.49 20.76 50.18
N CYS A 1109 5.61 20.94 49.50
CA CYS A 1109 5.81 20.38 48.15
C CYS A 1109 6.22 18.90 48.14
N LYS A 1110 6.39 18.30 49.34
CA LYS A 1110 6.73 16.90 49.56
C LYS A 1110 5.65 16.13 50.34
N SER A 1111 4.66 16.80 50.94
CA SER A 1111 3.65 16.12 51.75
C SER A 1111 2.76 15.19 50.90
N THR A 1112 2.61 13.98 51.40
CA THR A 1112 1.67 12.95 50.92
C THR A 1112 0.26 13.38 51.31
N LEU A 1113 -0.62 13.68 50.34
CA LEU A 1113 -2.01 14.02 50.62
C LEU A 1113 -2.88 12.78 50.38
N SER A 1114 -3.54 12.26 51.41
CA SER A 1114 -4.47 11.13 51.26
C SER A 1114 -5.90 11.66 51.16
N ALA A 1115 -6.60 11.35 50.06
CA ALA A 1115 -7.98 11.76 49.85
C ALA A 1115 -8.86 10.53 49.60
N VAL A 1116 -9.97 10.43 50.33
CA VAL A 1116 -10.98 9.38 50.15
C VAL A 1116 -12.09 9.95 49.25
N ILE A 1117 -12.38 9.28 48.14
CA ILE A 1117 -13.47 9.69 47.23
C ILE A 1117 -14.59 8.65 47.34
N ASP A 1118 -15.75 9.10 47.78
CA ASP A 1118 -17.00 8.32 47.75
C ASP A 1118 -17.60 8.35 46.33
N ARG A 1119 -17.94 7.18 45.79
CA ARG A 1119 -18.55 7.03 44.47
C ARG A 1119 -20.06 7.29 44.45
N SER A 1120 -20.69 7.58 45.59
CA SER A 1120 -22.15 7.64 45.69
C SER A 1120 -22.85 8.92 45.18
N ARG A 1121 -22.13 9.95 44.74
CA ARG A 1121 -22.77 11.15 44.12
C ARG A 1121 -22.43 11.29 42.65
N ARG A 1122 -23.38 10.88 41.81
CA ARG A 1122 -23.52 11.27 40.41
C ARG A 1122 -23.31 12.79 40.27
N MET A 1123 -22.20 13.21 39.66
CA MET A 1123 -22.15 14.52 39.01
C MET A 1123 -22.63 14.37 37.56
N THR A 1124 -23.87 14.79 37.36
CA THR A 1124 -24.59 14.97 36.11
C THR A 1124 -24.10 16.22 35.36
N HIS A 1125 -23.96 16.15 34.03
CA HIS A 1125 -23.77 17.23 33.03
C HIS A 1125 -22.51 18.13 33.17
N HIS A 1126 -21.50 18.00 32.28
CA HIS A 1126 -21.33 18.67 30.96
C HIS A 1126 -21.12 20.20 30.99
N GLY A 1127 -20.01 20.69 30.41
CA GLY A 1127 -19.97 22.03 29.81
C GLY A 1127 -18.72 22.88 30.03
N HIS A 1128 -18.02 23.18 28.93
CA HIS A 1128 -16.94 24.18 28.74
C HIS A 1128 -15.61 23.80 29.41
N TRP A 1129 -14.43 24.00 28.82
CA TRP A 1129 -13.80 25.26 28.44
C TRP A 1129 -13.06 25.16 27.08
N MET A 1130 -12.92 26.33 26.42
CA MET A 1130 -12.49 26.65 25.05
C MET A 1130 -13.66 26.67 24.05
N THR A 1131 -14.14 27.82 23.56
CA THR A 1131 -13.40 28.97 23.00
C THR A 1131 -13.99 30.37 23.31
N TYR A 1132 -13.13 31.38 23.11
CA TYR A 1132 -13.20 32.80 23.43
C TYR A 1132 -14.45 33.59 22.99
N GLY A 1133 -14.84 34.58 23.80
CA GLY A 1133 -15.74 35.67 23.37
C GLY A 1133 -15.89 36.76 24.44
N HIS A 1134 -15.67 38.02 24.06
CA HIS A 1134 -16.10 39.20 24.82
C HIS A 1134 -17.63 39.24 24.89
N PRO A 1135 -18.22 39.52 26.07
CA PRO A 1135 -19.53 40.15 26.14
C PRO A 1135 -19.42 41.52 26.82
N SER A 1136 -20.03 42.49 26.17
CA SER A 1136 -20.27 43.84 26.66
C SER A 1136 -21.14 43.84 27.93
N HIS A 1137 -20.82 44.80 28.81
CA HIS A 1137 -21.54 45.28 30.02
C HIS A 1137 -21.30 44.64 31.41
N ARG A 1138 -20.38 45.31 32.14
CA ARG A 1138 -20.35 45.76 33.55
C ARG A 1138 -20.70 44.81 34.73
N ARG A 1139 -19.70 44.75 35.63
CA ARG A 1139 -19.67 44.46 37.10
C ARG A 1139 -19.48 43.01 37.55
N SER A 1140 -18.22 42.63 37.74
CA SER A 1140 -17.62 42.12 39.00
C SER A 1140 -16.19 41.63 38.70
N GLU A 1141 -15.20 42.04 39.48
CA GLU A 1141 -13.77 41.75 39.27
C GLU A 1141 -13.53 40.22 39.27
N THR A 1142 -13.16 39.67 38.11
CA THR A 1142 -12.98 38.23 37.95
C THR A 1142 -11.67 37.77 38.59
N LYS A 1143 -11.76 37.01 39.70
CA LYS A 1143 -10.64 36.39 40.43
C LYS A 1143 -9.72 35.60 39.49
N LYS A 1144 -8.40 35.79 39.63
CA LYS A 1144 -7.38 35.11 38.82
C LYS A 1144 -6.69 34.03 39.65
N CYS A 1145 -6.52 32.84 39.06
CA CYS A 1145 -5.91 31.67 39.70
C CYS A 1145 -4.76 31.10 38.87
N VAL A 1146 -3.89 30.37 39.55
CA VAL A 1146 -2.82 29.56 38.98
C VAL A 1146 -3.10 28.09 39.27
N ALA A 1147 -2.92 27.23 38.26
CA ALA A 1147 -3.06 25.78 38.40
C ALA A 1147 -1.70 25.16 38.72
N VAL A 1148 -1.65 24.34 39.77
CA VAL A 1148 -0.48 23.56 40.15
C VAL A 1148 -0.78 22.08 39.90
N PRO A 1149 -0.09 21.43 38.96
CA PRO A 1149 -0.29 20.01 38.69
C PRO A 1149 0.33 19.13 39.81
N LEU A 1150 -0.41 18.12 40.25
CA LEU A 1150 0.01 17.08 41.19
C LEU A 1150 0.02 15.70 40.51
N GLU A 1151 1.03 14.89 40.81
CA GLU A 1151 1.25 13.59 40.21
C GLU A 1151 0.71 12.46 41.10
N ILE A 1152 -0.24 11.66 40.58
CA ILE A 1152 -0.83 10.53 41.31
C ILE A 1152 0.02 9.28 41.08
N LYS A 1153 0.66 8.76 42.14
CA LYS A 1153 1.53 7.59 42.03
C LYS A 1153 0.83 6.25 42.26
N LYS A 1154 -0.21 6.19 43.10
CA LYS A 1154 -0.81 4.91 43.50
C LYS A 1154 -2.30 5.05 43.84
N LEU A 1155 -3.12 4.31 43.11
CA LEU A 1155 -4.53 4.06 43.44
C LEU A 1155 -4.62 2.74 44.23
N VAL A 1156 -5.30 2.75 45.37
CA VAL A 1156 -5.52 1.52 46.16
C VAL A 1156 -7.02 1.20 46.16
N HIS A 1157 -7.38 0.07 45.53
CA HIS A 1157 -8.74 -0.48 45.52
C HIS A 1157 -8.89 -1.58 46.58
N LEU A 1158 -9.89 -1.47 47.45
CA LEU A 1158 -10.23 -2.50 48.44
C LEU A 1158 -11.23 -3.53 47.87
N LYS A 1159 -10.85 -4.24 46.81
CA LYS A 1159 -11.23 -5.65 46.50
C LYS A 1159 -10.73 -6.08 45.11
N GLN A 1160 -10.22 -7.31 45.03
CA GLN A 1160 -9.89 -8.01 43.79
C GLN A 1160 -11.14 -8.66 43.19
N GLU A 1161 -11.62 -8.14 42.07
CA GLU A 1161 -12.40 -8.92 41.10
C GLU A 1161 -11.95 -8.58 39.67
N GLY A 1162 -11.04 -9.40 39.14
CA GLY A 1162 -11.10 -9.99 37.80
C GLY A 1162 -11.31 -9.17 36.52
N ARG A 1163 -11.12 -7.84 36.48
CA ARG A 1163 -11.14 -7.08 35.20
C ARG A 1163 -9.93 -6.13 35.04
N PRO A 1164 -9.27 -6.04 33.87
CA PRO A 1164 -8.21 -5.06 33.63
C PRO A 1164 -8.76 -3.68 33.23
N LEU A 1165 -8.34 -2.64 33.94
CA LEU A 1165 -8.70 -1.23 33.73
C LEU A 1165 -7.77 -0.50 32.74
N VAL A 1166 -8.35 0.43 31.99
CA VAL A 1166 -7.72 1.38 31.04
C VAL A 1166 -7.03 2.50 31.83
N TYR A 1167 -5.79 2.84 31.47
CA TYR A 1167 -5.04 3.95 32.06
C TYR A 1167 -5.41 5.28 31.38
N HIS A 1168 -5.97 6.23 32.12
CA HIS A 1168 -5.88 7.66 31.79
C HIS A 1168 -4.89 8.31 32.75
N SER A 1169 -4.07 9.22 32.25
CA SER A 1169 -3.08 9.98 33.01
C SER A 1169 -3.80 10.98 33.92
N GLU A 1170 -3.94 10.69 35.21
CA GLU A 1170 -4.57 11.60 36.16
C GLU A 1170 -3.51 12.48 36.82
N ILE A 1171 -3.27 13.66 36.21
CA ILE A 1171 -2.63 14.79 36.89
C ILE A 1171 -3.75 15.59 37.56
N LEU A 1172 -3.71 15.71 38.88
CA LEU A 1172 -4.71 16.45 39.65
C LEU A 1172 -4.28 17.92 39.72
N HIS A 1173 -5.11 18.85 39.24
CA HIS A 1173 -4.77 20.27 39.19
C HIS A 1173 -5.32 20.98 40.43
N PHE A 1174 -4.44 21.54 41.25
CA PHE A 1174 -4.80 22.35 42.41
C PHE A 1174 -4.86 23.82 42.03
N PHE A 1175 -5.96 24.50 42.35
CA PHE A 1175 -6.21 25.89 41.95
C PHE A 1175 -6.05 26.83 43.15
N MET A 1176 -5.24 27.88 42.99
CA MET A 1176 -5.04 28.90 44.03
C MET A 1176 -5.06 30.31 43.43
N LEU A 1177 -5.47 31.31 44.22
CA LEU A 1177 -5.45 32.71 43.79
C LEU A 1177 -4.05 33.14 43.36
N GLU A 1178 -3.96 33.90 42.27
CA GLU A 1178 -2.70 34.40 41.69
C GLU A 1178 -1.89 35.20 42.70
N GLU A 1179 -2.57 35.95 43.58
CA GLU A 1179 -1.97 36.76 44.65
C GLU A 1179 -1.21 35.90 45.68
N CYS A 1180 -1.60 34.63 45.82
CA CYS A 1180 -0.98 33.67 46.73
C CYS A 1180 0.26 32.98 46.11
N LYS A 1181 0.59 33.24 44.84
CA LYS A 1181 1.71 32.63 44.11
C LYS A 1181 3.07 32.81 44.81
N SER A 1182 3.25 33.91 45.55
CA SER A 1182 4.49 34.19 46.30
C SER A 1182 4.73 33.25 47.49
N TYR A 1183 3.71 32.54 47.97
CA TYR A 1183 3.79 31.61 49.09
C TYR A 1183 4.30 30.21 48.71
N ILE A 1184 4.31 29.85 47.42
CA ILE A 1184 4.74 28.53 46.92
C ILE A 1184 5.85 28.71 45.88
N ARG A 1185 7.08 28.27 46.19
CA ARG A 1185 8.19 28.20 45.22
C ARG A 1185 8.40 26.75 44.77
N CYS A 1186 7.44 26.18 44.06
CA CYS A 1186 7.59 24.85 43.46
C CYS A 1186 7.16 24.89 42.00
N LYS A 1187 8.11 24.57 41.11
CA LYS A 1187 7.86 24.53 39.65
C LYS A 1187 7.00 23.32 39.24
N ILE A 1188 6.99 22.25 40.05
CA ILE A 1188 6.09 21.08 40.01
C ILE A 1188 5.98 20.58 41.46
N ALA A 1189 4.77 20.41 42.01
CA ALA A 1189 4.59 19.84 43.34
C ALA A 1189 4.70 18.31 43.25
N LYS A 1190 5.64 17.71 43.98
CA LYS A 1190 5.84 16.24 44.05
C LYS A 1190 5.13 15.64 45.28
N GLY A 1191 3.99 16.20 45.65
CA GLY A 1191 3.17 15.64 46.73
C GLY A 1191 2.52 14.35 46.25
N GLU A 1192 2.66 13.28 47.03
CA GLU A 1192 2.16 11.96 46.67
C GLU A 1192 0.69 11.83 47.09
N GLY A 1193 -0.21 11.70 46.12
CA GLY A 1193 -1.63 11.47 46.37
C GLY A 1193 -1.94 9.98 46.57
N LEU A 1194 -2.51 9.61 47.73
CA LEU A 1194 -3.08 8.27 47.92
C LEU A 1194 -4.62 8.37 47.83
N VAL A 1195 -5.20 7.74 46.81
CA VAL A 1195 -6.67 7.73 46.62
C VAL A 1195 -7.20 6.35 46.97
N VAL A 1196 -8.06 6.30 47.98
CA VAL A 1196 -8.78 5.09 48.39
C VAL A 1196 -10.20 5.18 47.85
N VAL A 1197 -10.57 4.25 46.98
CA VAL A 1197 -11.93 4.13 46.43
C VAL A 1197 -12.63 2.99 47.16
N ASN A 1198 -13.60 3.32 48.01
CA ASN A 1198 -14.38 2.36 48.79
C ASN A 1198 -15.74 2.08 48.12
N ASN A 1199 -16.21 0.84 48.18
CA ASN A 1199 -17.53 0.41 47.68
C ASN A 1199 -18.37 -0.30 48.78
N LEU A 1200 -18.03 -0.10 50.06
CA LEU A 1200 -18.85 -0.59 51.18
C LEU A 1200 -20.00 0.38 51.45
N GLU A 1201 -21.16 0.09 50.85
CA GLU A 1201 -22.38 0.89 50.94
C GLU A 1201 -23.07 0.90 52.32
N LYS A 1202 -22.52 0.27 53.38
CA LYS A 1202 -23.31 0.01 54.60
C LYS A 1202 -22.72 0.29 55.99
N GLU A 1203 -21.48 0.78 56.15
CA GLU A 1203 -20.95 1.04 57.52
C GLU A 1203 -20.28 2.40 57.77
N PHE A 1204 -20.37 3.36 56.84
CA PHE A 1204 -19.87 4.72 57.09
C PHE A 1204 -20.96 5.77 56.89
N THR A 1205 -21.89 5.86 57.83
CA THR A 1205 -22.79 7.01 57.94
C THR A 1205 -22.26 7.98 58.98
N GLY A 1206 -21.57 9.03 58.52
CA GLY A 1206 -21.20 10.19 59.35
C GLY A 1206 -19.72 10.58 59.26
N ASN A 1207 -19.48 11.82 58.82
CA ASN A 1207 -18.25 12.60 58.79
C ASN A 1207 -16.98 11.94 58.21
N VAL A 1208 -16.39 12.61 57.21
CA VAL A 1208 -15.18 12.18 56.50
C VAL A 1208 -14.02 11.94 57.48
N ASN A 1209 -13.67 10.68 57.70
CA ASN A 1209 -12.51 10.29 58.50
C ASN A 1209 -11.23 10.50 57.67
N LEU A 1210 -10.30 11.31 58.16
CA LEU A 1210 -8.94 11.39 57.64
C LEU A 1210 -8.12 10.25 58.26
N LEU A 1211 -7.65 9.34 57.41
CA LEU A 1211 -6.74 8.26 57.81
C LEU A 1211 -5.31 8.72 57.56
N GLN A 1212 -4.53 8.80 58.63
CA GLN A 1212 -3.09 9.06 58.55
C GLN A 1212 -2.33 7.73 58.66
N LEU A 1213 -1.56 7.39 57.62
CA LEU A 1213 -0.59 6.29 57.69
C LEU A 1213 0.65 6.80 58.42
N THR A 1214 1.07 6.08 59.45
CA THR A 1214 2.40 6.27 60.07
C THR A 1214 3.35 5.19 59.55
N GLU A 1215 4.67 5.39 59.71
CA GLU A 1215 5.75 4.54 59.15
C GLU A 1215 5.72 3.05 59.55
N LYS A 1216 4.73 2.59 60.33
CA LYS A 1216 4.57 1.18 60.75
C LYS A 1216 3.21 0.56 60.38
N ASP A 1217 2.48 1.11 59.41
CA ASP A 1217 1.27 0.50 58.81
C ASP A 1217 0.12 0.16 59.78
N PHE A 1218 -0.14 0.99 60.80
CA PHE A 1218 -1.38 0.91 61.59
C PHE A 1218 -2.33 2.08 61.24
N LEU A 1219 -3.63 1.79 61.12
CA LEU A 1219 -4.70 2.75 60.87
C LEU A 1219 -5.26 3.30 62.18
N VAL A 1220 -5.26 4.63 62.35
CA VAL A 1220 -5.89 5.32 63.50
C VAL A 1220 -6.99 6.26 63.00
N ASN A 1221 -8.14 6.26 63.68
CA ASN A 1221 -9.31 7.06 63.35
C ASN A 1221 -9.34 8.37 64.16
N LEU A 1222 -9.42 9.53 63.50
CA LEU A 1222 -9.51 10.85 64.14
C LEU A 1222 -10.87 11.49 63.82
N GLN A 1223 -11.72 11.67 64.83
CA GLN A 1223 -12.98 12.41 64.70
C GLN A 1223 -12.75 13.91 64.88
N LEU A 1224 -13.16 14.72 63.89
CA LEU A 1224 -13.11 16.19 63.93
C LEU A 1224 -14.49 16.75 64.32
N GLY A 1225 -14.69 16.98 65.61
CA GLY A 1225 -15.62 17.99 66.12
C GLY A 1225 -14.88 19.31 66.32
N GLU A 1226 -15.57 20.43 66.08
CA GLU A 1226 -15.09 21.81 66.18
C GLU A 1226 -13.90 22.04 67.12
N THR A 1227 -12.76 22.45 66.57
CA THR A 1227 -11.95 23.60 67.04
C THR A 1227 -10.58 23.64 66.34
N LYS A 1228 -10.25 24.84 65.84
CA LYS A 1228 -8.91 25.37 65.50
C LYS A 1228 -8.00 24.46 64.66
N PHE A 1229 -7.74 24.91 63.42
CA PHE A 1229 -6.51 24.56 62.70
C PHE A 1229 -5.33 24.53 63.68
N PRO A 1230 -4.53 23.44 63.73
CA PRO A 1230 -3.30 23.49 64.47
C PRO A 1230 -2.45 24.57 63.79
N LYS A 1231 -2.11 25.61 64.55
CA LYS A 1231 -1.01 26.51 64.21
C LYS A 1231 0.17 25.62 63.81
N CYS A 1232 0.77 25.90 62.66
CA CYS A 1232 1.90 25.15 62.11
C CYS A 1232 2.88 24.73 63.23
N VAL A 1233 2.91 23.43 63.50
CA VAL A 1233 4.03 22.70 64.11
C VAL A 1233 4.43 21.64 63.11
#